data_AF-G6EFI2-F1
#
_entry.id   AF-G6EFI2-F1
#
_cell.length_a   1.000
_cell.length_b   1.000
_cell.length_c   1.000
_cell.angle_alpha   90.00
_cell.angle_beta   90.00
_cell.angle_gamma   90.00
#
_symmetry.space_group_name_H-M   'P 1'
#
loop_
_entity.id
_entity.type
_entity.pdbx_description
1 polymer ?
#
loop_
_entity_poly.entity_id
_entity_poly.type
_entity_poly.pdbx_seq_one_letter_code
_entity_poly.pdbx_strand_id
1 'polypeptide(L)'
;MGLTLTVTNAGRAALVNASNTGTAPVTIAQVGLTGTAVTPDPGATALPGEFKRIVTLSGDVVADDTIHLIVRDETGDVFTVRSLALYLGDGTLFAIYGQADVLVEKSAQALMLLAIDVQFADVDATDLTFGDANFLNPPATTEQMGVVELSTLAEAIGGSSASRVPAEKMVKDAVNAWLDARFGANNTGIWHPGNDGAGSGLDADLLDGQQGSWYSNIPARLGYNPVQQGTGNGQLAGNVIKIGWSAASRLKATVDVTDQGNLVTDPYLASGGLGINGAYMNRAGNALWGPDNDGSGSGLDADTVDGFHANAFARMTQQNTFTSAQVIDVAGSQLIIHYAGANSPSTILRADGSNFYFLLSDPSASASGAYNSARPFNITLATGLVTMNNGLEVKSSLTFNGNTVWRADNDGSGSGLDADLLDGLHGSAFARTDIGVRQAFNGNLLVGAAQAAGNEGGQIDFARAPSGTMTGDPSIDVYGDGFRMLGYFSSGVRTLDFNFGASGGAVWHSGNDGSGSGLDADSVDGYQATALARLAAANTFSAMNTFSTLQQFSGGGLNGGIALVNPNGGRNYRVLQKDNGSFAITDETAGSERISINSSGLVSINAGTAWHSGNDGSGSGLDADLLDGAHASWFADIPARLGYTPVQQGGGIGQGTNKIYIGWSGARLKATVDSTDQGALVTEPNLNGNVLNIKGASMWRGAYNLWGPDNDGAGSGLDADLLDGLQAAFFQKAFTVLVDTASALVLAFEIGGVTWYIQTGTGYCASNSSTTITYPQAFSNRCFFSAMGGTTNTSTEGECHNTTFNNTTGYVTNSSTTGANFTWLAIGR
;
A
#
# COMPACT_ATOMS: atom_id res chain seq x y z
N MET A 1 -60.62 72.71 -55.76
CA MET A 1 -61.16 73.99 -55.24
C MET A 1 -62.50 73.63 -54.65
N GLY A 2 -62.63 73.72 -53.32
CA GLY A 2 -63.82 73.24 -52.62
C GLY A 2 -65.05 74.10 -52.91
N LEU A 3 -66.23 73.48 -52.90
CA LEU A 3 -67.50 74.19 -52.98
C LEU A 3 -67.85 74.69 -51.58
N THR A 4 -67.94 76.01 -51.40
CA THR A 4 -68.31 76.60 -50.10
C THR A 4 -69.84 76.62 -49.96
N LEU A 5 -70.38 75.72 -49.15
CA LEU A 5 -71.82 75.60 -48.95
C LEU A 5 -72.32 76.55 -47.84
N THR A 6 -73.51 77.11 -48.02
CA THR A 6 -74.19 77.89 -46.98
C THR A 6 -75.07 76.99 -46.13
N VAL A 7 -74.79 76.88 -44.83
CA VAL A 7 -75.61 76.11 -43.88
C VAL A 7 -76.90 76.88 -43.59
N THR A 8 -78.04 76.20 -43.67
CA THR A 8 -79.36 76.83 -43.41
C THR A 8 -79.61 77.00 -41.91
N ASN A 9 -80.60 77.81 -41.55
CA ASN A 9 -81.07 77.93 -40.17
C ASN A 9 -81.56 76.58 -39.61
N ALA A 10 -82.21 75.76 -40.45
CA ALA A 10 -82.68 74.43 -40.07
C ALA A 10 -81.51 73.43 -39.90
N GLY A 11 -80.51 73.47 -40.79
CA GLY A 11 -79.30 72.67 -40.68
C GLY A 11 -78.47 72.99 -39.44
N ARG A 12 -78.31 74.29 -39.12
CA ARG A 12 -77.67 74.72 -37.87
C ARG A 12 -78.42 74.25 -36.63
N ALA A 13 -79.75 74.33 -36.63
CA ALA A 13 -80.54 73.86 -35.50
C ALA A 13 -80.40 72.35 -35.28
N ALA A 14 -80.23 71.56 -36.35
CA ALA A 14 -80.04 70.11 -36.26
C ALA A 14 -78.68 69.71 -35.67
N LEU A 15 -77.66 70.56 -35.77
CA LEU A 15 -76.35 70.33 -35.14
C LEU A 15 -76.35 70.59 -33.64
N VAL A 16 -77.29 71.37 -33.11
CA VAL A 16 -77.31 71.67 -31.68
C VAL A 16 -77.80 70.44 -30.91
N ASN A 17 -77.02 69.98 -29.92
CA ASN A 17 -77.43 68.86 -29.09
C ASN A 17 -78.71 69.19 -28.30
N ALA A 18 -79.47 68.18 -27.89
CA ALA A 18 -80.80 68.37 -27.25
C ALA A 18 -80.80 69.25 -25.98
N SER A 19 -79.64 69.46 -25.36
CA SER A 19 -79.44 70.29 -24.16
C SER A 19 -78.94 71.72 -24.47
N ASN A 20 -78.66 72.05 -25.74
CA ASN A 20 -78.04 73.30 -26.21
C ASN A 20 -76.68 73.62 -25.57
N THR A 21 -75.86 72.61 -25.23
CA THR A 21 -74.54 72.79 -24.60
C THR A 21 -73.34 72.47 -25.49
N GLY A 22 -73.58 72.11 -26.75
CA GLY A 22 -72.57 71.73 -27.74
C GLY A 22 -73.23 71.22 -29.02
N THR A 23 -72.42 70.74 -29.95
CA THR A 23 -72.89 70.12 -31.19
C THR A 23 -73.13 68.62 -31.01
N ALA A 24 -74.00 68.05 -31.85
CA ALA A 24 -74.23 66.62 -31.97
C ALA A 24 -73.92 66.20 -33.41
N PRO A 25 -73.32 65.01 -33.62
CA PRO A 25 -73.00 64.56 -34.95
C PRO A 25 -74.30 64.34 -35.75
N VAL A 26 -74.35 64.89 -36.96
CA VAL A 26 -75.47 64.70 -37.89
C VAL A 26 -75.02 63.92 -39.12
N THR A 27 -75.90 63.09 -39.65
CA THR A 27 -75.57 62.27 -40.83
C THR A 27 -76.08 62.95 -42.09
N ILE A 28 -75.17 63.29 -43.00
CA ILE A 28 -75.57 63.66 -44.36
C ILE A 28 -76.01 62.37 -45.05
N ALA A 29 -77.30 62.28 -45.38
CA ALA A 29 -77.90 61.05 -45.86
C ALA A 29 -78.36 61.15 -47.31
N GLN A 30 -78.53 62.36 -47.84
CA GLN A 30 -79.02 62.58 -49.20
C GLN A 30 -78.47 63.86 -49.82
N VAL A 31 -78.38 63.91 -51.14
CA VAL A 31 -77.99 65.10 -51.91
C VAL A 31 -79.10 65.44 -52.92
N GLY A 32 -79.68 66.63 -52.79
CA GLY A 32 -80.65 67.18 -53.74
C GLY A 32 -79.97 67.96 -54.87
N LEU A 33 -80.53 67.88 -56.08
CA LEU A 33 -79.97 68.48 -57.30
C LEU A 33 -81.00 69.36 -58.02
N THR A 34 -80.55 70.50 -58.54
CA THR A 34 -81.36 71.38 -59.41
C THR A 34 -80.55 71.94 -60.57
N GLY A 35 -81.22 72.17 -61.70
CA GLY A 35 -80.67 72.84 -62.87
C GLY A 35 -80.81 74.36 -62.80
N THR A 36 -81.57 74.87 -61.82
CA THR A 36 -81.72 76.30 -61.56
C THR A 36 -80.48 76.82 -60.83
N ALA A 37 -79.93 77.96 -61.28
CA ALA A 37 -78.88 78.68 -60.56
C ALA A 37 -79.51 79.39 -59.35
N VAL A 38 -79.34 78.82 -58.16
CA VAL A 38 -79.91 79.33 -56.91
C VAL A 38 -78.85 80.19 -56.21
N THR A 39 -79.25 81.35 -55.71
CA THR A 39 -78.44 82.10 -54.73
C THR A 39 -78.67 81.50 -53.35
N PRO A 40 -77.65 80.94 -52.67
CA PRO A 40 -77.80 80.35 -51.34
C PRO A 40 -78.40 81.34 -50.32
N ASP A 41 -79.44 80.92 -49.61
CA ASP A 41 -80.10 81.70 -48.55
C ASP A 41 -80.16 80.87 -47.25
N PRO A 42 -79.59 81.36 -46.12
CA PRO A 42 -79.72 80.70 -44.83
C PRO A 42 -81.16 80.46 -44.36
N GLY A 43 -82.14 81.23 -44.86
CA GLY A 43 -83.56 81.06 -44.59
C GLY A 43 -84.25 79.93 -45.38
N ALA A 44 -83.55 79.29 -46.34
CA ALA A 44 -84.14 78.27 -47.19
C ALA A 44 -84.55 77.01 -46.40
N THR A 45 -85.75 76.50 -46.68
CA THR A 45 -86.27 75.24 -46.11
C THR A 45 -86.31 74.08 -47.11
N ALA A 46 -86.07 74.36 -48.40
CA ALA A 46 -85.96 73.38 -49.48
C ALA A 46 -85.11 73.96 -50.62
N LEU A 47 -84.50 73.11 -51.46
CA LEU A 47 -83.75 73.52 -52.66
C LEU A 47 -84.74 73.99 -53.76
N PRO A 48 -84.70 75.26 -54.20
CA PRO A 48 -85.59 75.76 -55.24
C PRO A 48 -85.41 75.02 -56.57
N GLY A 49 -86.53 74.55 -57.15
CA GLY A 49 -86.53 73.84 -58.43
C GLY A 49 -85.86 72.45 -58.39
N GLU A 50 -85.71 71.84 -57.20
CA GLU A 50 -85.13 70.51 -57.06
C GLU A 50 -85.86 69.47 -57.94
N PHE A 51 -85.08 68.75 -58.75
CA PHE A 51 -85.61 67.71 -59.62
C PHE A 51 -85.26 66.29 -59.15
N LYS A 52 -84.25 66.13 -58.26
CA LYS A 52 -83.80 64.80 -57.81
C LYS A 52 -83.09 64.82 -56.47
N ARG A 53 -83.23 63.71 -55.72
CA ARG A 53 -82.51 63.44 -54.48
C ARG A 53 -81.78 62.09 -54.54
N ILE A 54 -80.48 62.08 -54.26
CA ILE A 54 -79.59 60.91 -54.33
C ILE A 54 -79.24 60.44 -52.92
N VAL A 55 -79.30 59.13 -52.68
CA VAL A 55 -79.02 58.51 -51.36
C VAL A 55 -77.74 57.68 -51.33
N THR A 56 -77.14 57.40 -52.50
CA THR A 56 -75.87 56.67 -52.65
C THR A 56 -74.70 57.64 -52.58
N LEU A 57 -74.24 57.89 -51.37
CA LEU A 57 -73.10 58.75 -51.08
C LEU A 57 -72.20 58.16 -49.99
N SER A 58 -70.92 58.54 -50.04
CA SER A 58 -69.92 58.26 -49.01
C SER A 58 -69.02 59.48 -48.87
N GLY A 59 -68.50 59.71 -47.69
CA GLY A 59 -67.54 60.79 -47.48
C GLY A 59 -66.64 60.55 -46.28
N ASP A 60 -65.64 61.40 -46.14
CA ASP A 60 -64.76 61.44 -44.97
C ASP A 60 -64.35 62.89 -44.68
N VAL A 61 -63.95 63.15 -43.44
CA VAL A 61 -63.43 64.44 -43.01
C VAL A 61 -61.97 64.55 -43.47
N VAL A 62 -61.69 65.54 -44.31
CA VAL A 62 -60.33 65.74 -44.87
C VAL A 62 -59.63 66.97 -44.29
N ALA A 63 -60.37 67.87 -43.63
CA ALA A 63 -59.87 68.96 -42.79
C ALA A 63 -60.98 69.44 -41.84
N ASP A 64 -60.63 70.26 -40.84
CA ASP A 64 -61.53 70.77 -39.79
C ASP A 64 -62.81 71.44 -40.33
N ASP A 65 -62.78 72.06 -41.51
CA ASP A 65 -63.92 72.74 -42.13
C ASP A 65 -64.37 72.12 -43.47
N THR A 66 -63.74 71.00 -43.87
CA THR A 66 -63.88 70.43 -45.21
C THR A 66 -64.11 68.93 -45.17
N ILE A 67 -65.15 68.50 -45.87
CA ILE A 67 -65.44 67.09 -46.13
C ILE A 67 -65.16 66.75 -47.59
N HIS A 68 -64.68 65.54 -47.85
CA HIS A 68 -64.69 64.97 -49.20
C HIS A 68 -65.94 64.12 -49.36
N LEU A 69 -66.81 64.48 -50.30
CA LEU A 69 -68.07 63.79 -50.54
C LEU A 69 -68.08 63.21 -51.96
N ILE A 70 -68.38 61.92 -52.05
CA ILE A 70 -68.61 61.20 -53.29
C ILE A 70 -70.09 60.86 -53.39
N VAL A 71 -70.74 61.35 -54.45
CA VAL A 71 -72.14 61.08 -54.78
C VAL A 71 -72.19 60.26 -56.05
N ARG A 72 -72.94 59.15 -56.03
CA ARG A 72 -73.11 58.26 -57.19
C ARG A 72 -74.56 58.23 -57.63
N ASP A 73 -74.85 58.46 -58.91
CA ASP A 73 -76.18 58.21 -59.52
C ASP A 73 -76.05 57.24 -60.69
N GLU A 74 -76.76 56.12 -60.60
CA GLU A 74 -76.73 55.03 -61.59
C GLU A 74 -78.00 54.91 -62.44
N THR A 75 -79.00 55.73 -62.15
CA THR A 75 -80.28 55.71 -62.86
C THR A 75 -80.14 56.22 -64.31
N GLY A 76 -81.18 56.05 -65.15
CA GLY A 76 -81.18 56.53 -66.54
C GLY A 76 -81.51 58.01 -66.74
N ASP A 77 -81.70 58.78 -65.65
CA ASP A 77 -82.16 60.17 -65.74
C ASP A 77 -81.10 61.08 -66.38
N VAL A 78 -81.56 62.00 -67.24
CA VAL A 78 -80.74 63.03 -67.91
C VAL A 78 -80.99 64.37 -67.25
N PHE A 79 -79.93 65.02 -66.77
CA PHE A 79 -80.06 66.30 -66.09
C PHE A 79 -78.77 67.12 -66.10
N THR A 80 -78.95 68.43 -65.95
CA THR A 80 -77.88 69.40 -65.74
C THR A 80 -78.00 69.94 -64.32
N VAL A 81 -76.91 69.93 -63.56
CA VAL A 81 -76.84 70.43 -62.19
C VAL A 81 -76.14 71.78 -62.20
N ARG A 82 -76.76 72.79 -61.60
CA ARG A 82 -76.16 74.11 -61.33
C ARG A 82 -76.12 74.43 -59.84
N SER A 83 -77.03 73.83 -59.07
CA SER A 83 -77.07 73.96 -57.62
C SER A 83 -77.35 72.59 -56.99
N LEU A 84 -76.81 72.38 -55.80
CA LEU A 84 -77.00 71.16 -55.01
C LEU A 84 -77.28 71.51 -53.55
N ALA A 85 -77.86 70.57 -52.84
CA ALA A 85 -78.11 70.71 -51.42
C ALA A 85 -77.89 69.41 -50.66
N LEU A 86 -77.40 69.51 -49.44
CA LEU A 86 -77.20 68.37 -48.54
C LEU A 86 -78.39 68.25 -47.60
N TYR A 87 -78.86 67.02 -47.42
CA TYR A 87 -80.01 66.70 -46.57
C TYR A 87 -79.66 65.65 -45.52
N LEU A 88 -80.27 65.78 -44.35
CA LEU A 88 -80.23 64.78 -43.28
C LEU A 88 -81.23 63.64 -43.57
N GLY A 89 -81.11 62.54 -42.83
CA GLY A 89 -81.96 61.36 -43.01
C GLY A 89 -83.47 61.60 -42.78
N ASP A 90 -83.82 62.63 -42.02
CA ASP A 90 -85.19 63.05 -41.75
C ASP A 90 -85.77 64.02 -42.80
N GLY A 91 -84.97 64.38 -43.81
CA GLY A 91 -85.33 65.32 -44.88
C GLY A 91 -85.03 66.79 -44.59
N THR A 92 -84.44 67.12 -43.44
CA THR A 92 -83.99 68.49 -43.11
C THR A 92 -82.94 68.98 -44.11
N LEU A 93 -83.16 70.17 -44.69
CA LEU A 93 -82.19 70.82 -45.58
C LEU A 93 -81.01 71.34 -44.75
N PHE A 94 -79.85 70.68 -44.85
CA PHE A 94 -78.68 71.00 -44.05
C PHE A 94 -77.91 72.21 -44.63
N ALA A 95 -77.49 72.11 -45.89
CA ALA A 95 -76.70 73.15 -46.54
C ALA A 95 -76.97 73.23 -48.05
N ILE A 96 -76.79 74.40 -48.64
CA ILE A 96 -77.11 74.68 -50.04
C ILE A 96 -75.97 75.40 -50.75
N TYR A 97 -75.74 75.05 -52.01
CA TYR A 97 -74.80 75.72 -52.91
C TYR A 97 -75.41 75.87 -54.29
N GLY A 98 -75.15 77.00 -54.94
CA GLY A 98 -75.56 77.23 -56.32
C GLY A 98 -74.67 78.25 -57.01
N GLN A 99 -74.51 78.06 -58.32
CA GLN A 99 -73.73 78.95 -59.17
C GLN A 99 -74.40 79.12 -60.54
N ALA A 100 -73.97 80.14 -61.29
CA ALA A 100 -74.46 80.36 -62.63
C ALA A 100 -73.97 79.26 -63.59
N ASP A 101 -72.75 78.75 -63.47
CA ASP A 101 -72.19 77.75 -64.38
C ASP A 101 -72.64 76.31 -64.08
N VAL A 102 -72.59 75.43 -65.08
CA VAL A 102 -72.93 74.01 -64.91
C VAL A 102 -71.89 73.30 -64.06
N LEU A 103 -72.34 72.56 -63.03
CA LEU A 103 -71.50 71.71 -62.19
C LEU A 103 -71.30 70.32 -62.82
N VAL A 104 -72.40 69.70 -63.25
CA VAL A 104 -72.39 68.37 -63.87
C VAL A 104 -73.50 68.31 -64.91
N GLU A 105 -73.22 67.70 -66.06
CA GLU A 105 -74.22 67.34 -67.06
C GLU A 105 -74.19 65.83 -67.25
N LYS A 106 -75.33 65.16 -67.02
CA LYS A 106 -75.44 63.71 -67.06
C LYS A 106 -76.34 63.29 -68.22
N SER A 107 -75.85 62.36 -69.03
CA SER A 107 -76.61 61.67 -70.08
C SER A 107 -77.12 60.30 -69.59
N ALA A 108 -78.11 59.71 -70.29
CA ALA A 108 -78.85 58.53 -69.82
C ALA A 108 -78.00 57.25 -69.69
N GLN A 109 -76.83 57.20 -70.34
CA GLN A 109 -75.95 56.04 -70.39
C GLN A 109 -74.73 56.18 -69.45
N ALA A 110 -74.55 57.35 -68.84
CA ALA A 110 -73.42 57.64 -67.98
C ALA A 110 -73.77 57.39 -66.51
N LEU A 111 -72.88 56.72 -65.79
CA LEU A 111 -72.87 56.77 -64.33
C LEU A 111 -72.30 58.12 -63.91
N MET A 112 -73.00 58.84 -63.05
CA MET A 112 -72.48 60.08 -62.47
C MET A 112 -71.76 59.73 -61.17
N LEU A 113 -70.47 60.05 -61.12
CA LEU A 113 -69.69 60.07 -59.89
C LEU A 113 -69.23 61.51 -59.69
N LEU A 114 -69.82 62.17 -58.69
CA LEU A 114 -69.45 63.52 -58.31
C LEU A 114 -68.64 63.45 -57.02
N ALA A 115 -67.33 63.61 -57.15
CA ALA A 115 -66.43 63.82 -56.02
C ALA A 115 -66.24 65.32 -55.82
N ILE A 116 -66.63 65.82 -54.65
CA ILE A 116 -66.54 67.24 -54.31
C ILE A 116 -65.93 67.39 -52.92
N ASP A 117 -65.00 68.32 -52.79
CA ASP A 117 -64.62 68.85 -51.48
C ASP A 117 -65.65 69.93 -51.11
N VAL A 118 -66.36 69.73 -50.02
CA VAL A 118 -67.36 70.67 -49.49
C VAL A 118 -66.75 71.36 -48.28
N GLN A 119 -66.64 72.68 -48.35
CA GLN A 119 -66.15 73.50 -47.26
C GLN A 119 -67.33 74.22 -46.60
N PHE A 120 -67.39 74.22 -45.27
CA PHE A 120 -68.38 74.96 -44.49
C PHE A 120 -67.73 76.20 -43.88
N ALA A 121 -68.40 77.35 -43.95
CA ALA A 121 -67.82 78.61 -43.50
C ALA A 121 -67.80 78.76 -41.96
N ASP A 122 -68.68 78.06 -41.25
CA ASP A 122 -68.98 78.27 -39.83
C ASP A 122 -69.37 76.99 -39.05
N VAL A 123 -69.08 75.80 -39.59
CA VAL A 123 -69.37 74.48 -38.96
C VAL A 123 -68.13 73.58 -39.02
N ASP A 124 -67.81 72.87 -37.93
CA ASP A 124 -66.75 71.86 -37.87
C ASP A 124 -67.18 70.58 -38.59
N ALA A 125 -66.39 70.14 -39.56
CA ALA A 125 -66.66 68.97 -40.39
C ALA A 125 -66.66 67.66 -39.60
N THR A 126 -66.02 67.61 -38.42
CA THR A 126 -65.98 66.42 -37.55
C THR A 126 -67.33 66.11 -36.88
N ASP A 127 -68.26 67.08 -36.86
CA ASP A 127 -69.65 66.88 -36.43
C ASP A 127 -70.53 66.25 -37.53
N LEU A 128 -69.95 65.84 -38.67
CA LEU A 128 -70.67 65.18 -39.75
C LEU A 128 -70.30 63.71 -39.87
N THR A 129 -71.31 62.86 -40.05
CA THR A 129 -71.13 61.43 -40.33
C THR A 129 -71.76 61.09 -41.69
N PHE A 130 -71.27 60.03 -42.33
CA PHE A 130 -71.73 59.59 -43.66
C PHE A 130 -72.42 58.23 -43.58
N GLY A 131 -73.27 57.90 -44.56
CA GLY A 131 -73.91 56.59 -44.66
C GLY A 131 -72.93 55.44 -44.96
N ASP A 132 -73.32 54.21 -44.64
CA ASP A 132 -72.49 53.00 -44.81
C ASP A 132 -72.39 52.58 -46.29
N ALA A 133 -71.21 52.71 -46.87
CA ALA A 133 -70.89 52.30 -48.24
C ALA A 133 -69.57 51.50 -48.28
N ASN A 134 -69.56 50.32 -47.65
CA ASN A 134 -68.43 49.40 -47.60
C ASN A 134 -68.01 48.85 -48.99
N PHE A 135 -66.75 49.09 -49.39
CA PHE A 135 -66.06 48.38 -50.48
C PHE A 135 -65.09 47.33 -49.86
N LEU A 136 -65.50 46.06 -49.87
CA LEU A 136 -64.96 44.93 -49.08
C LEU A 136 -63.49 44.51 -49.36
N ASN A 137 -62.69 44.36 -48.29
CA ASN A 137 -61.51 43.47 -48.25
C ASN A 137 -61.82 42.23 -47.37
N PRO A 138 -61.61 40.98 -47.83
CA PRO A 138 -61.98 39.76 -47.08
C PRO A 138 -60.97 39.36 -45.98
N PRO A 139 -61.39 38.61 -44.94
CA PRO A 139 -60.52 38.04 -43.90
C PRO A 139 -59.69 36.85 -44.41
N ALA A 140 -58.49 36.65 -43.86
CA ALA A 140 -57.61 35.56 -44.28
C ALA A 140 -58.08 34.18 -43.78
N THR A 141 -57.99 33.16 -44.64
CA THR A 141 -58.20 31.75 -44.29
C THR A 141 -57.05 30.89 -44.85
N THR A 142 -57.04 29.59 -44.56
CA THR A 142 -56.06 28.65 -45.14
C THR A 142 -56.21 28.47 -46.66
N GLU A 143 -57.30 28.94 -47.25
CA GLU A 143 -57.62 28.81 -48.68
C GLU A 143 -57.80 30.17 -49.38
N GLN A 144 -57.89 31.28 -48.64
CA GLN A 144 -58.15 32.62 -49.16
C GLN A 144 -57.21 33.66 -48.56
N MET A 145 -56.54 34.43 -49.42
CA MET A 145 -55.77 35.60 -49.00
C MET A 145 -56.70 36.70 -48.48
N GLY A 146 -56.38 37.28 -47.32
CA GLY A 146 -57.17 38.33 -46.69
C GLY A 146 -56.42 39.03 -45.55
N VAL A 147 -57.12 39.80 -44.73
CA VAL A 147 -56.56 40.50 -43.57
C VAL A 147 -56.67 39.62 -42.32
N VAL A 148 -55.60 39.52 -41.50
CA VAL A 148 -55.54 38.74 -40.25
C VAL A 148 -54.85 39.52 -39.13
N GLU A 149 -55.29 39.31 -37.89
CA GLU A 149 -54.72 39.94 -36.70
C GLU A 149 -53.41 39.24 -36.25
N LEU A 150 -52.43 40.02 -35.81
CA LEU A 150 -51.17 39.51 -35.27
C LEU A 150 -51.34 39.03 -33.81
N SER A 151 -50.74 37.90 -33.45
CA SER A 151 -50.70 37.42 -32.05
C SER A 151 -49.77 38.29 -31.18
N THR A 152 -49.91 38.23 -29.86
CA THR A 152 -48.94 38.76 -28.88
C THR A 152 -47.84 37.74 -28.52
N LEU A 153 -46.71 38.19 -27.95
CA LEU A 153 -45.60 37.29 -27.58
C LEU A 153 -45.98 36.25 -26.51
N ALA A 154 -46.81 36.64 -25.55
CA ALA A 154 -47.30 35.71 -24.52
C ALA A 154 -48.18 34.60 -25.12
N GLU A 155 -49.05 34.95 -26.08
CA GLU A 155 -49.89 33.98 -26.80
C GLU A 155 -49.06 33.05 -27.69
N ALA A 156 -48.00 33.56 -28.33
CA ALA A 156 -47.09 32.77 -29.15
C ALA A 156 -46.26 31.77 -28.32
N ILE A 157 -45.78 32.17 -27.14
CA ILE A 157 -45.07 31.28 -26.20
C ILE A 157 -46.01 30.21 -25.63
N GLY A 158 -47.26 30.58 -25.31
CA GLY A 158 -48.26 29.67 -24.75
C GLY A 158 -48.99 28.78 -25.76
N GLY A 159 -48.90 29.08 -27.06
CA GLY A 159 -49.65 28.37 -28.11
C GLY A 159 -51.17 28.54 -28.01
N SER A 160 -51.65 29.66 -27.47
CA SER A 160 -53.03 29.79 -26.96
C SER A 160 -54.08 30.25 -27.98
N SER A 161 -53.69 30.61 -29.21
CA SER A 161 -54.59 31.19 -30.22
C SER A 161 -54.55 30.43 -31.54
N ALA A 162 -55.73 30.09 -32.08
CA ALA A 162 -55.90 29.40 -33.35
C ALA A 162 -56.28 30.33 -34.52
N SER A 163 -56.47 31.62 -34.27
CA SER A 163 -57.03 32.59 -35.24
C SER A 163 -56.10 33.77 -35.55
N ARG A 164 -54.91 33.81 -34.93
CA ARG A 164 -53.92 34.90 -35.07
C ARG A 164 -52.61 34.35 -35.62
N VAL A 165 -51.86 35.20 -36.32
CA VAL A 165 -50.53 34.82 -36.85
C VAL A 165 -49.41 35.55 -36.12
N PRO A 166 -48.32 34.87 -35.75
CA PRO A 166 -47.15 35.51 -35.14
C PRO A 166 -46.28 36.21 -36.18
N ALA A 167 -45.62 37.30 -35.78
CA ALA A 167 -44.55 37.89 -36.57
C ALA A 167 -43.28 37.00 -36.53
N GLU A 168 -42.44 37.07 -37.56
CA GLU A 168 -41.25 36.19 -37.71
C GLU A 168 -40.32 36.20 -36.48
N LYS A 169 -40.08 37.38 -35.90
CA LYS A 169 -39.26 37.51 -34.68
C LYS A 169 -39.90 36.79 -33.48
N MET A 170 -41.22 36.85 -33.36
CA MET A 170 -41.93 36.24 -32.24
C MET A 170 -41.87 34.72 -32.30
N VAL A 171 -41.89 34.14 -33.49
CA VAL A 171 -41.68 32.70 -33.68
C VAL A 171 -40.30 32.30 -33.15
N LYS A 172 -39.24 33.06 -33.49
CA LYS A 172 -37.90 32.82 -32.95
C LYS A 172 -37.87 32.93 -31.43
N ASP A 173 -38.45 33.98 -30.87
CA ASP A 173 -38.45 34.22 -29.41
C ASP A 173 -39.24 33.12 -28.67
N ALA A 174 -40.38 32.66 -29.22
CA ALA A 174 -41.18 31.58 -28.66
C ALA A 174 -40.46 30.22 -28.72
N VAL A 175 -39.78 29.93 -29.84
CA VAL A 175 -38.93 28.73 -29.97
C VAL A 175 -37.79 28.76 -28.96
N ASN A 176 -37.10 29.89 -28.80
CA ASN A 176 -36.04 30.03 -27.81
C ASN A 176 -36.56 29.84 -26.38
N ALA A 177 -37.70 30.46 -26.03
CA ALA A 177 -38.30 30.29 -24.71
C ALA A 177 -38.71 28.83 -24.42
N TRP A 178 -39.21 28.11 -25.42
CA TRP A 178 -39.53 26.69 -25.30
C TRP A 178 -38.28 25.84 -25.10
N LEU A 179 -37.21 26.10 -25.86
CA LEU A 179 -35.92 25.42 -25.72
C LEU A 179 -35.31 25.68 -24.34
N ASP A 180 -35.27 26.93 -23.89
CA ASP A 180 -34.71 27.32 -22.59
C ASP A 180 -35.51 26.70 -21.43
N ALA A 181 -36.85 26.62 -21.53
CA ALA A 181 -37.67 25.98 -20.51
C ALA A 181 -37.49 24.45 -20.47
N ARG A 182 -37.23 23.82 -21.63
CA ARG A 182 -37.05 22.37 -21.75
C ARG A 182 -35.65 21.91 -21.34
N PHE A 183 -34.64 22.70 -21.69
CA PHE A 183 -33.23 22.30 -21.65
C PHE A 183 -32.33 23.28 -20.88
N GLY A 184 -32.89 24.27 -20.18
CA GLY A 184 -32.11 25.32 -19.51
C GLY A 184 -31.64 26.40 -20.48
N ALA A 185 -31.36 27.60 -19.94
CA ALA A 185 -30.94 28.75 -20.74
C ALA A 185 -29.70 28.42 -21.60
N ASN A 186 -29.77 28.65 -22.92
CA ASN A 186 -28.73 28.25 -23.88
C ASN A 186 -28.47 26.72 -23.93
N ASN A 187 -29.46 25.88 -23.66
CA ASN A 187 -29.36 24.41 -23.68
C ASN A 187 -28.40 23.81 -22.64
N THR A 188 -28.20 24.46 -21.49
CA THR A 188 -27.27 23.98 -20.44
C THR A 188 -27.56 22.58 -19.89
N GLY A 189 -28.79 22.10 -20.01
CA GLY A 189 -29.24 20.76 -19.61
C GLY A 189 -29.07 19.67 -20.68
N ILE A 190 -28.46 19.97 -21.82
CA ILE A 190 -28.02 18.98 -22.81
C ILE A 190 -26.50 19.07 -22.94
N TRP A 191 -25.82 17.92 -22.97
CA TRP A 191 -24.38 17.89 -23.24
C TRP A 191 -24.05 18.45 -24.63
N HIS A 192 -23.07 19.33 -24.70
CA HIS A 192 -22.48 19.90 -25.91
C HIS A 192 -21.02 20.34 -25.64
N PRO A 193 -20.15 20.48 -26.65
CA PRO A 193 -18.73 20.80 -26.42
C PRO A 193 -18.47 22.09 -25.61
N GLY A 194 -19.40 23.04 -25.60
CA GLY A 194 -19.30 24.28 -24.82
C GLY A 194 -19.70 24.18 -23.33
N ASN A 195 -20.27 23.06 -22.88
CA ASN A 195 -20.58 22.76 -21.47
C ASN A 195 -19.97 21.41 -21.04
N ASP A 196 -18.97 20.96 -21.78
CA ASP A 196 -18.15 19.81 -21.43
C ASP A 196 -17.20 20.21 -20.30
N GLY A 197 -17.41 19.62 -19.12
CA GLY A 197 -16.53 19.76 -17.96
C GLY A 197 -17.07 20.55 -16.77
N ALA A 198 -16.14 20.82 -15.85
CA ALA A 198 -16.37 21.26 -14.49
C ALA A 198 -17.28 22.50 -14.36
N GLY A 199 -18.41 22.34 -13.66
CA GLY A 199 -19.33 23.44 -13.34
C GLY A 199 -20.51 23.59 -14.31
N SER A 200 -20.66 22.69 -15.27
CA SER A 200 -21.83 22.60 -16.16
C SER A 200 -23.12 22.20 -15.43
N GLY A 201 -23.01 21.50 -14.30
CA GLY A 201 -24.16 20.95 -13.57
C GLY A 201 -24.71 19.66 -14.17
N LEU A 202 -24.08 19.13 -15.22
CA LEU A 202 -24.35 17.80 -15.77
C LEU A 202 -23.58 16.75 -14.97
N ASP A 203 -24.16 15.58 -14.74
CA ASP A 203 -23.57 14.47 -13.96
C ASP A 203 -22.54 13.62 -14.74
N ALA A 204 -22.34 13.94 -16.02
CA ALA A 204 -21.49 13.17 -16.93
C ALA A 204 -19.98 13.20 -16.58
N ASP A 205 -19.51 14.13 -15.73
CA ASP A 205 -18.11 14.27 -15.29
C ASP A 205 -17.92 14.10 -13.76
N LEU A 206 -18.96 13.62 -13.06
CA LEU A 206 -18.96 13.46 -11.60
C LEU A 206 -18.91 11.97 -11.21
N LEU A 207 -17.79 11.52 -10.64
CA LEU A 207 -17.69 10.22 -9.98
C LEU A 207 -18.03 10.40 -8.50
N ASP A 208 -19.04 9.68 -7.99
CA ASP A 208 -19.54 9.78 -6.60
C ASP A 208 -19.89 11.22 -6.17
N GLY A 209 -20.36 12.05 -7.12
CA GLY A 209 -20.66 13.46 -6.88
C GLY A 209 -19.43 14.37 -6.74
N GLN A 210 -18.25 13.91 -7.16
CA GLN A 210 -16.99 14.67 -7.13
C GLN A 210 -16.35 14.72 -8.52
N GLN A 211 -15.79 15.87 -8.89
CA GLN A 211 -15.10 16.05 -10.17
C GLN A 211 -13.72 15.37 -10.16
N GLY A 212 -13.17 15.05 -11.34
CA GLY A 212 -11.86 14.42 -11.49
C GLY A 212 -10.73 15.12 -10.70
N SER A 213 -10.77 16.46 -10.60
CA SER A 213 -9.83 17.26 -9.81
C SER A 213 -9.85 16.95 -8.31
N TRP A 214 -11.00 16.58 -7.74
CA TRP A 214 -11.12 16.15 -6.34
C TRP A 214 -10.25 14.92 -6.06
N TYR A 215 -10.20 14.00 -7.02
CA TYR A 215 -9.43 12.78 -6.85
C TYR A 215 -7.94 13.07 -6.83
N SER A 216 -7.45 14.04 -7.61
CA SER A 216 -6.02 14.36 -7.78
C SER A 216 -5.28 14.75 -6.48
N ASN A 217 -5.95 15.46 -5.56
CA ASN A 217 -5.33 15.97 -4.33
C ASN A 217 -5.39 14.94 -3.18
N ILE A 218 -4.52 13.94 -3.25
CA ILE A 218 -4.45 12.86 -2.24
C ILE A 218 -4.21 13.40 -0.83
N PRO A 219 -3.24 14.32 -0.57
CA PRO A 219 -3.02 14.80 0.79
C PRO A 219 -4.24 15.51 1.39
N ALA A 220 -4.97 16.32 0.61
CA ALA A 220 -6.20 16.95 1.10
C ALA A 220 -7.29 15.93 1.45
N ARG A 221 -7.38 14.83 0.69
CA ARG A 221 -8.32 13.74 0.96
C ARG A 221 -7.94 12.88 2.16
N LEU A 222 -6.64 12.64 2.38
CA LEU A 222 -6.15 11.95 3.56
C LEU A 222 -6.23 12.84 4.82
N GLY A 223 -6.23 14.17 4.64
CA GLY A 223 -6.19 15.15 5.74
C GLY A 223 -4.79 15.30 6.36
N TYR A 224 -3.77 14.70 5.76
CA TYR A 224 -2.36 14.76 6.17
C TYR A 224 -1.43 14.41 5.01
N ASN A 225 -0.16 14.78 5.12
CA ASN A 225 0.89 14.38 4.18
C ASN A 225 1.53 13.07 4.66
N PRO A 226 1.45 11.97 3.89
CA PRO A 226 2.13 10.74 4.24
C PRO A 226 3.65 10.91 4.28
N VAL A 227 4.33 10.12 5.11
CA VAL A 227 5.80 10.10 5.18
C VAL A 227 6.33 9.22 4.06
N GLN A 228 7.26 9.73 3.25
CA GLN A 228 7.93 8.96 2.19
C GLN A 228 8.85 7.87 2.74
N GLN A 229 8.77 6.69 2.15
CA GLN A 229 9.63 5.55 2.44
C GLN A 229 10.93 5.62 1.62
N GLY A 230 12.08 5.55 2.30
CA GLY A 230 13.33 5.00 1.75
C GLY A 230 14.00 5.71 0.55
N THR A 231 14.00 7.04 0.47
CA THR A 231 14.74 7.76 -0.61
C THR A 231 15.41 9.06 -0.15
N GLY A 232 15.49 9.29 1.16
CA GLY A 232 16.24 10.41 1.73
C GLY A 232 17.75 10.24 1.56
N ASN A 233 18.52 11.27 1.94
CA ASN A 233 19.99 11.25 1.84
C ASN A 233 20.58 10.02 2.57
N GLY A 234 21.27 9.14 1.84
CA GLY A 234 21.87 7.92 2.36
C GLY A 234 20.91 6.75 2.61
N GLN A 235 19.64 6.83 2.18
CA GLN A 235 18.66 5.75 2.33
C GLN A 235 18.64 4.83 1.09
N LEU A 236 18.37 3.54 1.31
CA LEU A 236 18.20 2.55 0.24
C LEU A 236 16.78 2.61 -0.34
N ALA A 237 16.70 2.72 -1.67
CA ALA A 237 15.44 2.64 -2.40
C ALA A 237 14.93 1.19 -2.45
N GLY A 238 13.65 0.98 -2.13
CA GLY A 238 12.97 -0.31 -2.28
C GLY A 238 12.65 -1.06 -0.97
N ASN A 239 13.21 -0.66 0.17
CA ASN A 239 12.89 -1.28 1.46
C ASN A 239 11.54 -0.81 2.00
N VAL A 240 10.67 -1.74 2.44
CA VAL A 240 9.37 -1.49 3.06
C VAL A 240 9.52 -1.16 4.54
N ILE A 241 9.28 0.09 4.90
CA ILE A 241 9.38 0.54 6.30
C ILE A 241 7.98 0.50 6.91
N LYS A 242 7.83 -0.23 8.02
CA LYS A 242 6.60 -0.25 8.82
C LYS A 242 6.87 0.26 10.22
N ILE A 243 6.06 1.22 10.69
CA ILE A 243 6.11 1.72 12.07
C ILE A 243 4.78 1.39 12.75
N GLY A 244 4.84 0.76 13.91
CA GLY A 244 3.66 0.24 14.60
C GLY A 244 3.82 0.20 16.11
N TRP A 245 2.70 0.02 16.80
CA TRP A 245 2.69 -0.14 18.25
C TRP A 245 2.92 -1.60 18.65
N SER A 246 3.87 -1.88 19.54
CA SER A 246 4.14 -3.28 19.94
C SER A 246 3.31 -3.75 21.12
N ALA A 247 3.17 -5.07 21.27
CA ALA A 247 2.59 -5.69 22.46
C ALA A 247 3.34 -5.29 23.77
N ALA A 248 4.60 -4.85 23.66
CA ALA A 248 5.38 -4.30 24.77
C ALA A 248 5.03 -2.84 25.09
N SER A 249 3.94 -2.29 24.55
CA SER A 249 3.51 -0.90 24.73
C SER A 249 4.57 0.13 24.31
N ARG A 250 5.24 -0.13 23.19
CA ARG A 250 6.29 0.74 22.64
C ARG A 250 6.17 0.88 21.13
N LEU A 251 6.52 2.04 20.60
CA LEU A 251 6.65 2.27 19.17
C LEU A 251 7.79 1.39 18.62
N LYS A 252 7.54 0.69 17.51
CA LYS A 252 8.44 -0.31 16.91
C LYS A 252 8.58 -0.08 15.41
N ALA A 253 9.78 -0.35 14.87
CA ALA A 253 10.04 -0.30 13.44
C ALA A 253 10.41 -1.70 12.91
N THR A 254 9.94 -2.00 11.70
CA THR A 254 10.41 -3.13 10.90
C THR A 254 10.81 -2.63 9.52
N VAL A 255 11.90 -3.14 8.98
CA VAL A 255 12.33 -2.89 7.61
C VAL A 255 12.22 -4.20 6.86
N ASP A 256 11.34 -4.25 5.87
CA ASP A 256 10.88 -5.44 5.17
C ASP A 256 10.30 -6.48 6.13
N VAL A 257 11.03 -7.56 6.36
CA VAL A 257 10.72 -8.63 7.33
C VAL A 257 11.62 -8.57 8.58
N THR A 258 12.59 -7.67 8.60
CA THR A 258 13.57 -7.56 9.68
C THR A 258 13.07 -6.64 10.78
N ASP A 259 12.97 -7.18 11.99
CA ASP A 259 12.66 -6.42 13.19
C ASP A 259 13.83 -5.50 13.58
N GLN A 260 13.60 -4.18 13.60
CA GLN A 260 14.59 -3.19 14.03
C GLN A 260 14.49 -2.86 15.53
N GLY A 261 13.55 -3.49 16.24
CA GLY A 261 13.30 -3.24 17.65
C GLY A 261 12.40 -2.04 17.90
N ASN A 262 12.28 -1.68 19.18
CA ASN A 262 11.47 -0.56 19.64
C ASN A 262 12.23 0.76 19.47
N LEU A 263 11.57 1.79 18.92
CA LEU A 263 12.13 3.14 18.89
C LEU A 263 12.29 3.68 20.32
N VAL A 264 13.39 4.38 20.55
CA VAL A 264 13.69 5.03 21.82
C VAL A 264 13.33 6.52 21.70
N THR A 265 12.56 7.02 22.67
CA THR A 265 12.20 8.42 22.80
C THR A 265 12.70 9.01 24.11
N ASP A 266 12.69 10.34 24.24
CA ASP A 266 13.25 11.05 25.39
C ASP A 266 12.74 10.64 26.78
N PRO A 267 11.47 10.26 27.04
CA PRO A 267 11.03 9.91 28.39
C PRO A 267 11.57 8.53 28.79
N TYR A 268 11.77 7.63 27.81
CA TYR A 268 12.33 6.29 28.03
C TYR A 268 13.86 6.32 28.25
N LEU A 269 14.54 7.39 27.82
CA LEU A 269 15.94 7.64 28.18
C LEU A 269 16.07 8.25 29.58
N ALA A 270 15.15 9.15 29.95
CA ALA A 270 15.16 9.83 31.26
C ALA A 270 14.78 8.91 32.43
N SER A 271 14.00 7.85 32.19
CA SER A 271 13.58 6.89 33.23
C SER A 271 14.61 5.81 33.58
N GLY A 272 15.90 6.00 33.26
CA GLY A 272 16.99 5.12 33.71
C GLY A 272 17.03 3.73 33.07
N GLY A 273 16.45 3.56 31.87
CA GLY A 273 16.23 2.25 31.27
C GLY A 273 16.80 2.08 29.86
N LEU A 274 18.10 2.32 29.66
CA LEU A 274 18.83 1.64 28.59
C LEU A 274 19.26 0.27 29.12
N GLY A 275 18.30 -0.65 29.27
CA GLY A 275 18.60 -2.05 29.51
C GLY A 275 19.21 -2.65 28.25
N ILE A 276 20.53 -2.56 28.11
CA ILE A 276 21.26 -3.26 27.05
C ILE A 276 21.40 -4.71 27.51
N ASN A 277 20.44 -5.54 27.12
CA ASN A 277 20.53 -6.97 27.37
C ASN A 277 21.53 -7.59 26.38
N GLY A 278 22.77 -7.79 26.85
CA GLY A 278 23.73 -8.73 26.23
C GLY A 278 24.84 -8.15 25.34
N ALA A 279 25.06 -6.84 25.25
CA ALA A 279 26.22 -6.28 24.54
C ALA A 279 26.87 -5.14 25.34
N TYR A 280 28.13 -5.31 25.70
CA TYR A 280 28.94 -4.36 26.46
C TYR A 280 28.89 -2.94 25.86
N MET A 281 28.72 -1.91 26.70
CA MET A 281 29.02 -0.55 26.29
C MET A 281 30.54 -0.40 26.16
N ASN A 282 31.05 -0.46 24.92
CA ASN A 282 32.46 -0.25 24.63
C ASN A 282 32.74 1.23 24.29
N ARG A 283 33.66 1.88 25.01
CA ARG A 283 34.28 3.16 24.61
C ARG A 283 35.59 2.84 23.89
N ALA A 284 35.66 3.16 22.59
CA ALA A 284 36.86 2.95 21.77
C ALA A 284 37.41 1.50 21.82
N GLY A 285 36.52 0.51 21.94
CA GLY A 285 36.88 -0.91 22.04
C GLY A 285 37.01 -1.46 23.46
N ASN A 286 36.95 -0.63 24.51
CA ASN A 286 37.08 -1.06 25.91
C ASN A 286 35.76 -0.93 26.67
N ALA A 287 35.40 -1.94 27.47
CA ALA A 287 34.17 -1.98 28.27
C ALA A 287 34.14 -0.87 29.36
N LEU A 288 32.94 -0.38 29.68
CA LEU A 288 32.68 0.65 30.70
C LEU A 288 32.26 0.00 32.04
N TRP A 289 32.87 0.40 33.16
CA TRP A 289 32.70 -0.17 34.52
C TRP A 289 31.26 -0.17 35.07
N GLY A 290 30.82 -1.29 35.67
CA GLY A 290 29.55 -1.42 36.43
C GLY A 290 29.48 -2.69 37.31
N PRO A 291 28.53 -2.81 38.26
CA PRO A 291 28.38 -3.96 39.19
C PRO A 291 28.11 -5.32 38.52
N ASP A 292 27.87 -5.29 37.21
CA ASP A 292 27.60 -6.42 36.34
C ASP A 292 28.83 -6.79 35.48
N ASN A 293 29.95 -6.08 35.63
CA ASN A 293 31.25 -6.42 35.06
C ASN A 293 32.45 -6.25 36.02
N ASP A 294 32.20 -6.17 37.32
CA ASP A 294 33.17 -6.07 38.42
C ASP A 294 33.73 -7.44 38.89
N GLY A 295 33.67 -8.46 38.02
CA GLY A 295 34.03 -9.84 38.36
C GLY A 295 35.00 -10.52 37.39
N SER A 296 35.53 -11.65 37.82
CA SER A 296 36.55 -12.45 37.11
C SER A 296 36.20 -12.70 35.64
N GLY A 297 37.10 -12.35 34.73
CA GLY A 297 36.92 -12.53 33.28
C GLY A 297 36.32 -11.33 32.56
N SER A 298 36.16 -10.19 33.23
CA SER A 298 35.73 -8.91 32.63
C SER A 298 36.78 -8.29 31.69
N GLY A 299 38.04 -8.69 31.80
CA GLY A 299 39.15 -8.13 31.01
C GLY A 299 39.65 -6.76 31.50
N LEU A 300 39.15 -6.28 32.65
CA LEU A 300 39.60 -5.07 33.34
C LEU A 300 40.40 -5.48 34.58
N ASP A 301 41.50 -4.77 34.88
CA ASP A 301 42.64 -5.22 35.68
C ASP A 301 42.56 -5.01 37.21
N ALA A 302 41.40 -4.65 37.75
CA ALA A 302 41.29 -4.31 39.17
C ALA A 302 41.11 -5.51 40.13
N ASP A 303 41.02 -6.74 39.62
CA ASP A 303 40.87 -7.98 40.41
C ASP A 303 42.15 -8.84 40.46
N THR A 304 43.28 -8.27 40.03
CA THR A 304 44.58 -8.95 40.06
C THR A 304 45.46 -8.43 41.20
N VAL A 305 46.00 -9.37 42.00
CA VAL A 305 47.08 -9.08 42.95
C VAL A 305 48.38 -9.45 42.24
N ASP A 306 49.27 -8.47 42.03
CA ASP A 306 50.55 -8.64 41.32
C ASP A 306 50.42 -9.31 39.93
N GLY A 307 49.32 -9.04 39.22
CA GLY A 307 49.05 -9.60 37.89
C GLY A 307 48.45 -11.00 37.88
N PHE A 308 48.09 -11.56 39.04
CA PHE A 308 47.39 -12.85 39.15
C PHE A 308 46.05 -12.70 39.86
N HIS A 309 45.02 -13.33 39.30
CA HIS A 309 43.67 -13.34 39.85
C HIS A 309 43.61 -14.19 41.14
N ALA A 310 42.68 -13.89 42.05
CA ALA A 310 42.59 -14.52 43.38
C ALA A 310 42.43 -16.05 43.36
N ASN A 311 41.98 -16.64 42.24
CA ASN A 311 41.89 -18.09 42.03
C ASN A 311 43.24 -18.78 41.78
N ALA A 312 44.32 -18.02 41.56
CA ALA A 312 45.67 -18.55 41.41
C ALA A 312 46.31 -18.97 42.76
N PHE A 313 45.69 -18.65 43.89
CA PHE A 313 46.20 -18.91 45.24
C PHE A 313 45.43 -20.05 45.94
N ALA A 314 46.15 -20.96 46.59
CA ALA A 314 45.55 -22.05 47.38
C ALA A 314 45.08 -21.57 48.75
N ARG A 315 43.84 -21.88 49.12
CA ARG A 315 43.22 -21.49 50.39
C ARG A 315 43.57 -22.47 51.50
N MET A 316 44.10 -21.99 52.63
CA MET A 316 44.60 -22.82 53.73
C MET A 316 43.49 -23.55 54.53
N THR A 317 42.24 -23.10 54.46
CA THR A 317 41.13 -23.56 55.32
C THR A 317 40.01 -24.29 54.58
N GLN A 318 40.13 -24.49 53.26
CA GLN A 318 39.11 -25.12 52.42
C GLN A 318 39.73 -26.15 51.48
N GLN A 319 38.88 -27.04 50.93
CA GLN A 319 39.27 -27.99 49.88
C GLN A 319 39.71 -27.22 48.62
N ASN A 320 40.96 -27.42 48.21
CA ASN A 320 41.51 -26.82 46.98
C ASN A 320 41.33 -27.80 45.82
N THR A 321 40.78 -27.31 44.71
CA THR A 321 40.64 -28.08 43.46
C THR A 321 41.66 -27.55 42.46
N PHE A 322 42.67 -28.35 42.14
CA PHE A 322 43.69 -27.98 41.16
C PHE A 322 43.30 -28.53 39.78
N THR A 323 43.17 -27.64 38.79
CA THR A 323 42.73 -27.99 37.43
C THR A 323 43.87 -28.32 36.46
N SER A 324 45.11 -28.13 36.88
CA SER A 324 46.33 -28.43 36.13
C SER A 324 47.27 -29.33 36.93
N ALA A 325 48.12 -30.10 36.24
CA ALA A 325 49.10 -30.99 36.86
C ALA A 325 49.95 -30.22 37.89
N GLN A 326 49.83 -30.63 39.15
CA GLN A 326 50.60 -30.04 40.24
C GLN A 326 51.90 -30.80 40.39
N VAL A 327 53.03 -30.11 40.29
CA VAL A 327 54.33 -30.64 40.72
C VAL A 327 54.52 -30.22 42.18
N ILE A 328 54.26 -31.14 43.09
CA ILE A 328 54.54 -30.94 44.52
C ILE A 328 56.03 -31.23 44.72
N ASP A 329 56.88 -30.23 44.48
CA ASP A 329 58.32 -30.32 44.71
C ASP A 329 58.62 -30.01 46.18
N VAL A 330 58.46 -31.02 47.03
CA VAL A 330 58.85 -30.92 48.45
C VAL A 330 60.37 -31.09 48.52
N ALA A 331 61.07 -30.09 49.06
CA ALA A 331 62.52 -30.10 49.24
C ALA A 331 63.04 -31.29 50.10
N GLY A 332 62.16 -32.01 50.79
CA GLY A 332 62.42 -33.33 51.38
C GLY A 332 61.66 -34.43 50.63
N SER A 333 62.29 -35.58 50.40
CA SER A 333 61.85 -36.67 49.48
C SER A 333 60.53 -37.40 49.82
N GLN A 334 59.60 -36.80 50.59
CA GLN A 334 58.37 -37.45 51.04
C GLN A 334 57.21 -36.48 51.25
N LEU A 335 56.01 -36.91 50.86
CA LEU A 335 54.73 -36.30 51.25
C LEU A 335 54.14 -37.11 52.40
N ILE A 336 53.87 -36.45 53.53
CA ILE A 336 53.34 -37.08 54.74
C ILE A 336 51.87 -36.70 54.89
N ILE A 337 51.00 -37.71 54.97
CA ILE A 337 49.57 -37.55 55.21
C ILE A 337 49.28 -38.10 56.61
N HIS A 338 48.90 -37.21 57.52
CA HIS A 338 48.58 -37.55 58.90
C HIS A 338 47.11 -37.28 59.19
N TYR A 339 46.43 -38.25 59.80
CA TYR A 339 45.07 -38.08 60.27
C TYR A 339 45.04 -37.18 61.52
N ALA A 340 44.16 -36.20 61.58
CA ALA A 340 44.14 -35.21 62.67
C ALA A 340 43.83 -35.79 64.08
N GLY A 341 43.37 -37.05 64.20
CA GLY A 341 43.06 -37.73 65.47
C GLY A 341 44.15 -38.69 65.97
N ALA A 342 44.17 -38.95 67.29
CA ALA A 342 45.28 -39.54 68.07
C ALA A 342 46.03 -40.78 67.51
N ASN A 343 47.34 -40.83 67.80
CA ASN A 343 48.31 -41.94 67.68
C ASN A 343 48.09 -42.95 66.54
N SER A 344 47.91 -42.46 65.32
CA SER A 344 47.76 -43.30 64.13
C SER A 344 49.02 -43.22 63.26
N PRO A 345 49.41 -44.32 62.57
CA PRO A 345 50.44 -44.26 61.53
C PRO A 345 50.12 -43.20 60.48
N SER A 346 51.11 -42.39 60.11
CA SER A 346 51.03 -41.55 58.92
C SER A 346 51.12 -42.42 57.67
N THR A 347 50.37 -42.04 56.65
CA THR A 347 50.60 -42.52 55.29
C THR A 347 51.71 -41.69 54.66
N ILE A 348 52.71 -42.35 54.10
CA ILE A 348 53.88 -41.70 53.50
C ILE A 348 53.93 -42.07 52.02
N LEU A 349 53.93 -41.06 51.16
CA LEU A 349 54.24 -41.18 49.74
C LEU A 349 55.69 -40.75 49.53
N ARG A 350 56.54 -41.68 49.10
CA ARG A 350 57.99 -41.46 48.99
C ARG A 350 58.53 -41.97 47.67
N ALA A 351 59.40 -41.18 47.06
CA ALA A 351 60.28 -41.62 45.97
C ALA A 351 61.73 -41.56 46.46
N ASP A 352 62.50 -42.63 46.25
CA ASP A 352 63.93 -42.70 46.59
C ASP A 352 64.86 -42.63 45.36
N GLY A 353 64.27 -42.37 44.18
CA GLY A 353 64.96 -42.37 42.89
C GLY A 353 64.94 -43.72 42.16
N SER A 354 64.65 -44.84 42.84
CA SER A 354 64.51 -46.16 42.21
C SER A 354 63.08 -46.70 42.26
N ASN A 355 62.40 -46.49 43.39
CA ASN A 355 61.02 -46.93 43.58
C ASN A 355 60.16 -45.81 44.16
N PHE A 356 58.88 -45.86 43.82
CA PHE A 356 57.83 -45.12 44.51
C PHE A 356 57.15 -46.07 45.51
N TYR A 357 56.99 -45.60 46.75
CA TYR A 357 56.40 -46.40 47.82
C TYR A 357 55.17 -45.73 48.40
N PHE A 358 54.21 -46.58 48.76
CA PHE A 358 53.19 -46.28 49.73
C PHE A 358 53.60 -46.94 51.07
N LEU A 359 54.05 -46.14 52.02
CA LEU A 359 54.62 -46.59 53.31
C LEU A 359 53.73 -46.16 54.48
N LEU A 360 53.94 -46.80 55.63
CA LEU A 360 53.31 -46.45 56.89
C LEU A 360 54.38 -46.10 57.92
N SER A 361 54.13 -45.08 58.75
CA SER A 361 54.98 -44.76 59.90
C SER A 361 54.72 -45.71 61.08
N ASP A 362 55.58 -45.65 62.10
CA ASP A 362 55.19 -46.13 63.43
C ASP A 362 54.14 -45.19 64.05
N PRO A 363 53.28 -45.66 64.96
CA PRO A 363 52.31 -44.81 65.65
C PRO A 363 53.04 -43.75 66.51
N SER A 364 52.88 -42.47 66.18
CA SER A 364 53.42 -41.34 66.96
C SER A 364 52.39 -40.23 67.15
N ALA A 365 52.50 -39.47 68.24
CA ALA A 365 51.60 -38.36 68.59
C ALA A 365 51.71 -37.13 67.66
N SER A 366 52.58 -37.17 66.65
CA SER A 366 52.79 -36.11 65.67
C SER A 366 53.17 -36.75 64.33
N ALA A 367 52.96 -36.02 63.22
CA ALA A 367 53.32 -36.47 61.89
C ALA A 367 54.81 -36.88 61.82
N SER A 368 55.08 -38.18 61.67
CA SER A 368 56.43 -38.72 61.55
C SER A 368 56.75 -39.12 60.11
N GLY A 369 57.97 -38.79 59.68
CA GLY A 369 58.54 -39.24 58.41
C GLY A 369 59.34 -40.54 58.51
N ALA A 370 59.44 -41.13 59.70
CA ALA A 370 60.07 -42.44 59.88
C ALA A 370 59.08 -43.55 59.52
N TYR A 371 59.43 -44.41 58.57
CA TYR A 371 58.60 -45.51 58.09
C TYR A 371 58.97 -46.83 58.78
N ASN A 372 57.98 -47.70 58.94
CA ASN A 372 58.17 -49.06 59.44
C ASN A 372 58.57 -50.02 58.30
N SER A 373 58.73 -51.32 58.61
CA SER A 373 59.16 -52.33 57.65
C SER A 373 58.04 -52.89 56.76
N ALA A 374 56.78 -52.54 56.99
CA ALA A 374 55.67 -52.95 56.14
C ALA A 374 55.70 -52.13 54.85
N ARG A 375 56.05 -52.77 53.72
CA ARG A 375 56.03 -52.19 52.37
C ARG A 375 54.82 -52.70 51.60
N PRO A 376 53.59 -52.22 51.87
CA PRO A 376 52.37 -52.80 51.32
C PRO A 376 52.28 -52.67 49.80
N PHE A 377 52.83 -51.60 49.22
CA PHE A 377 52.80 -51.35 47.78
C PHE A 377 54.04 -50.55 47.34
N ASN A 378 54.75 -51.04 46.32
CA ASN A 378 55.80 -50.29 45.65
C ASN A 378 55.72 -50.45 44.13
N ILE A 379 56.15 -49.40 43.43
CA ILE A 379 56.30 -49.36 41.99
C ILE A 379 57.76 -49.09 41.69
N THR A 380 58.40 -49.97 40.93
CA THR A 380 59.72 -49.69 40.37
C THR A 380 59.60 -48.62 39.30
N LEU A 381 60.25 -47.47 39.50
CA LEU A 381 60.09 -46.31 38.62
C LEU A 381 60.62 -46.57 37.20
N ALA A 382 61.60 -47.46 37.06
CA ALA A 382 62.17 -47.83 35.76
C ALA A 382 61.30 -48.81 34.94
N THR A 383 60.52 -49.68 35.60
CA THR A 383 59.82 -50.79 34.91
C THR A 383 58.29 -50.75 35.06
N GLY A 384 57.77 -49.92 35.97
CA GLY A 384 56.35 -49.90 36.33
C GLY A 384 55.90 -51.17 37.07
N LEU A 385 56.81 -52.06 37.46
CA LEU A 385 56.48 -53.29 38.15
C LEU A 385 55.85 -52.96 39.51
N VAL A 386 54.59 -53.35 39.67
CA VAL A 386 53.86 -53.27 40.94
C VAL A 386 54.21 -54.49 41.79
N THR A 387 54.80 -54.25 42.97
CA THR A 387 55.15 -55.31 43.93
C THR A 387 54.40 -55.10 45.25
N MET A 388 53.61 -56.11 45.64
CA MET A 388 52.90 -56.18 46.92
C MET A 388 53.54 -57.25 47.80
N ASN A 389 54.60 -56.88 48.51
CA ASN A 389 55.42 -57.82 49.30
C ASN A 389 54.71 -58.41 50.54
N ASN A 390 53.50 -57.95 50.84
CA ASN A 390 52.73 -58.35 52.02
C ASN A 390 51.33 -58.92 51.68
N GLY A 391 51.16 -59.49 50.46
CA GLY A 391 49.96 -60.22 50.02
C GLY A 391 48.95 -59.42 49.15
N LEU A 392 48.03 -60.12 48.46
CA LEU A 392 46.89 -59.57 47.70
C LEU A 392 45.62 -60.45 47.87
N GLU A 393 44.49 -59.84 48.24
CA GLU A 393 43.18 -60.49 48.36
C GLU A 393 42.19 -59.88 47.34
N VAL A 394 41.58 -60.67 46.44
CA VAL A 394 40.60 -60.20 45.42
C VAL A 394 39.23 -60.83 45.69
N LYS A 395 38.25 -60.00 46.05
CA LYS A 395 36.90 -60.45 46.47
C LYS A 395 35.87 -60.57 45.33
N SER A 396 36.28 -60.41 44.07
CA SER A 396 35.40 -60.45 42.89
C SER A 396 36.14 -61.00 41.66
N SER A 397 35.62 -60.77 40.46
CA SER A 397 36.15 -61.24 39.17
C SER A 397 37.51 -60.63 38.80
N LEU A 398 38.44 -61.49 38.38
CA LEU A 398 39.67 -61.10 37.70
C LEU A 398 39.48 -61.17 36.18
N THR A 399 40.02 -60.20 35.46
CA THR A 399 39.94 -60.05 34.00
C THR A 399 41.33 -59.71 33.46
N PHE A 400 41.67 -60.15 32.25
CA PHE A 400 42.95 -59.88 31.59
C PHE A 400 42.62 -59.38 30.19
N ASN A 401 43.05 -58.16 29.86
CA ASN A 401 42.70 -57.46 28.62
C ASN A 401 41.18 -57.39 28.35
N GLY A 402 40.38 -57.13 29.39
CA GLY A 402 38.93 -56.89 29.26
C GLY A 402 38.08 -58.14 29.07
N ASN A 403 38.69 -59.26 28.66
CA ASN A 403 38.01 -60.52 28.65
C ASN A 403 37.84 -61.00 30.08
N THR A 404 36.59 -61.35 30.42
CA THR A 404 36.35 -62.22 31.55
C THR A 404 37.29 -63.40 31.35
N VAL A 405 38.30 -63.48 32.23
CA VAL A 405 39.30 -64.53 32.13
C VAL A 405 38.50 -65.81 32.21
N TRP A 406 38.56 -66.59 31.13
CA TRP A 406 37.73 -67.77 30.97
C TRP A 406 37.81 -68.61 32.24
N ARG A 407 36.65 -68.93 32.79
CA ARG A 407 36.49 -69.86 33.89
C ARG A 407 35.26 -70.71 33.60
N ALA A 408 35.27 -71.95 34.06
CA ALA A 408 34.36 -72.99 33.59
C ALA A 408 32.86 -72.68 33.82
N ASP A 409 32.54 -71.65 34.60
CA ASP A 409 31.21 -71.23 35.00
C ASP A 409 30.50 -70.26 34.03
N ASN A 410 31.08 -69.89 32.87
CA ASN A 410 30.48 -68.88 31.97
C ASN A 410 30.40 -69.18 30.44
N ASP A 411 30.26 -70.43 30.00
CA ASP A 411 30.09 -70.85 28.57
C ASP A 411 28.64 -71.28 28.24
N GLY A 412 27.89 -70.52 27.39
CA GLY A 412 26.49 -70.84 26.96
C GLY A 412 25.67 -69.72 26.28
N SER A 413 24.49 -70.03 25.71
CA SER A 413 23.61 -69.04 25.03
C SER A 413 23.14 -67.94 25.98
N GLY A 414 23.28 -66.68 25.57
CA GLY A 414 23.03 -65.52 26.45
C GLY A 414 24.24 -65.11 27.31
N SER A 415 25.40 -65.76 27.16
CA SER A 415 26.68 -65.30 27.75
C SER A 415 27.22 -64.00 27.13
N GLY A 416 26.71 -63.65 25.95
CA GLY A 416 27.20 -62.51 25.17
C GLY A 416 28.47 -62.80 24.36
N LEU A 417 28.84 -64.07 24.20
CA LEU A 417 29.88 -64.53 23.28
C LEU A 417 29.21 -64.94 21.94
N ASP A 418 29.81 -64.60 20.80
CA ASP A 418 29.26 -64.46 19.44
C ASP A 418 29.08 -65.76 18.62
N ALA A 419 28.76 -66.87 19.25
CA ALA A 419 28.84 -68.18 18.60
C ALA A 419 27.62 -68.60 17.73
N ASP A 420 26.54 -67.80 17.56
CA ASP A 420 25.25 -68.26 16.99
C ASP A 420 24.53 -67.40 15.90
N LEU A 421 25.18 -66.40 15.26
CA LEU A 421 24.59 -65.58 14.17
C LEU A 421 25.24 -65.82 12.78
N LEU A 422 24.44 -65.86 11.69
CA LEU A 422 24.94 -65.82 10.30
C LEU A 422 24.65 -64.44 9.69
N ASP A 423 25.70 -63.70 9.31
CA ASP A 423 25.66 -62.38 8.66
C ASP A 423 24.71 -61.35 9.33
N GLY A 424 24.47 -61.50 10.63
CA GLY A 424 23.71 -60.55 11.44
C GLY A 424 22.19 -60.53 11.20
N LEU A 425 21.61 -61.48 10.46
CA LEU A 425 20.17 -61.51 10.17
C LEU A 425 19.48 -62.81 10.58
N HIS A 426 18.23 -62.67 11.04
CA HIS A 426 17.36 -63.76 11.44
C HIS A 426 16.69 -64.43 10.22
N GLY A 427 16.48 -65.75 10.25
CA GLY A 427 16.01 -66.57 9.11
C GLY A 427 14.61 -66.24 8.54
N SER A 428 13.89 -65.25 9.07
CA SER A 428 12.54 -64.85 8.66
C SER A 428 12.48 -63.85 7.48
N ALA A 429 13.61 -63.46 6.89
CA ALA A 429 13.69 -62.44 5.84
C ALA A 429 13.56 -62.97 4.39
N PHE A 430 13.23 -64.25 4.17
CA PHE A 430 13.27 -64.91 2.85
C PHE A 430 11.91 -65.52 2.44
N ALA A 431 11.53 -65.39 1.15
CA ALA A 431 10.27 -65.93 0.61
C ALA A 431 10.30 -67.46 0.48
N ARG A 432 9.22 -68.11 0.93
CA ARG A 432 9.11 -69.57 0.96
C ARG A 432 8.33 -70.09 -0.26
N THR A 433 8.97 -70.93 -1.06
CA THR A 433 8.40 -71.56 -2.27
C THR A 433 7.73 -72.91 -1.98
N ASP A 434 7.72 -73.34 -0.72
CA ASP A 434 7.27 -74.67 -0.29
C ASP A 434 5.90 -74.67 0.41
N ILE A 435 5.08 -73.61 0.24
CA ILE A 435 3.75 -73.49 0.87
C ILE A 435 2.61 -73.23 -0.12
N GLY A 436 1.48 -73.94 0.04
CA GLY A 436 0.32 -73.92 -0.86
C GLY A 436 -0.76 -72.87 -0.55
N VAL A 437 -0.37 -71.65 -0.17
CA VAL A 437 -1.31 -70.56 0.17
C VAL A 437 -1.06 -69.36 -0.74
N ARG A 438 -2.12 -68.59 -1.06
CA ARG A 438 -2.01 -67.35 -1.86
C ARG A 438 -1.00 -66.38 -1.22
N GLN A 439 0.08 -66.06 -1.94
CA GLN A 439 0.99 -64.97 -1.58
C GLN A 439 0.46 -63.66 -2.21
N ALA A 440 0.25 -62.62 -1.40
CA ALA A 440 -0.14 -61.31 -1.91
C ALA A 440 1.11 -60.48 -2.22
N PHE A 441 1.26 -60.06 -3.48
CA PHE A 441 2.28 -59.10 -3.89
C PHE A 441 1.64 -57.71 -3.93
N ASN A 442 2.17 -56.75 -3.17
CA ASN A 442 1.67 -55.37 -3.15
C ASN A 442 2.21 -54.52 -4.33
N GLY A 443 2.49 -55.12 -5.50
CA GLY A 443 3.03 -54.46 -6.69
C GLY A 443 2.81 -55.26 -7.99
N ASN A 444 3.14 -54.67 -9.16
CA ASN A 444 2.96 -55.30 -10.48
C ASN A 444 3.76 -56.62 -10.60
N LEU A 445 3.09 -57.67 -11.07
CA LEU A 445 3.70 -58.95 -11.41
C LEU A 445 3.96 -59.02 -12.93
N LEU A 446 5.23 -59.02 -13.33
CA LEU A 446 5.62 -59.23 -14.73
C LEU A 446 5.62 -60.73 -15.05
N VAL A 447 4.83 -61.18 -16.03
CA VAL A 447 4.76 -62.58 -16.48
C VAL A 447 5.29 -62.68 -17.91
N GLY A 448 6.42 -63.38 -18.08
CA GLY A 448 7.15 -63.47 -19.35
C GLY A 448 8.24 -62.40 -19.52
N ALA A 449 9.23 -62.71 -20.36
CA ALA A 449 10.34 -61.79 -20.65
C ALA A 449 9.89 -60.63 -21.55
N ALA A 450 10.58 -59.48 -21.45
CA ALA A 450 10.14 -58.20 -21.99
C ALA A 450 9.90 -58.14 -23.52
N GLN A 451 10.34 -59.12 -24.31
CA GLN A 451 9.93 -59.30 -25.73
C GLN A 451 10.05 -60.79 -26.10
N ALA A 452 8.95 -61.43 -26.54
CA ALA A 452 8.98 -62.74 -27.20
C ALA A 452 9.04 -62.53 -28.72
N ALA A 453 9.88 -63.28 -29.44
CA ALA A 453 10.04 -63.15 -30.89
C ALA A 453 9.01 -64.04 -31.63
N GLY A 454 8.30 -63.48 -32.60
CA GLY A 454 7.23 -64.13 -33.36
C GLY A 454 5.90 -63.38 -33.21
N ASN A 455 4.81 -63.95 -33.71
CA ASN A 455 3.48 -63.32 -33.60
C ASN A 455 2.82 -63.56 -32.23
N GLU A 456 3.46 -64.23 -31.27
CA GLU A 456 2.93 -64.50 -29.91
C GLU A 456 3.55 -63.57 -28.84
N GLY A 457 2.71 -62.85 -28.09
CA GLY A 457 3.10 -62.06 -26.91
C GLY A 457 2.52 -62.66 -25.62
N GLY A 458 3.39 -63.14 -24.71
CA GLY A 458 3.11 -63.52 -23.30
C GLY A 458 1.78 -64.22 -23.00
N GLN A 459 1.82 -65.52 -22.70
CA GLN A 459 0.62 -66.34 -22.45
C GLN A 459 0.31 -66.48 -20.95
N ILE A 460 -0.97 -66.32 -20.58
CA ILE A 460 -1.48 -66.69 -19.25
C ILE A 460 -2.32 -67.95 -19.40
N ASP A 461 -1.84 -69.04 -18.79
CA ASP A 461 -2.54 -70.31 -18.74
C ASP A 461 -3.39 -70.42 -17.48
N PHE A 462 -4.66 -70.76 -17.66
CA PHE A 462 -5.57 -71.04 -16.55
C PHE A 462 -5.75 -72.55 -16.44
N ALA A 463 -5.45 -73.12 -15.26
CA ALA A 463 -5.70 -74.54 -15.02
C ALA A 463 -7.16 -74.88 -15.35
N ARG A 464 -7.38 -75.84 -16.27
CA ARG A 464 -8.73 -76.26 -16.65
C ARG A 464 -9.47 -76.80 -15.42
N ALA A 465 -10.79 -76.63 -15.40
CA ALA A 465 -11.62 -77.22 -14.37
C ALA A 465 -11.42 -78.76 -14.38
N PRO A 466 -11.11 -79.41 -13.23
CA PRO A 466 -10.90 -80.86 -13.17
C PRO A 466 -12.08 -81.69 -13.68
N SER A 467 -13.28 -81.11 -13.72
CA SER A 467 -14.53 -81.73 -14.18
C SER A 467 -15.07 -81.16 -15.50
N GLY A 468 -14.30 -80.34 -16.23
CA GLY A 468 -14.70 -79.73 -17.51
C GLY A 468 -14.38 -80.59 -18.73
N THR A 469 -15.01 -80.29 -19.88
CA THR A 469 -14.81 -81.02 -21.15
C THR A 469 -13.58 -80.58 -21.95
N MET A 470 -12.78 -79.64 -21.41
CA MET A 470 -11.57 -79.14 -22.07
C MET A 470 -10.44 -80.17 -21.97
N THR A 471 -9.68 -80.36 -23.03
CA THR A 471 -8.55 -81.32 -23.09
C THR A 471 -7.21 -80.71 -22.73
N GLY A 472 -7.13 -79.38 -22.67
CA GLY A 472 -5.98 -78.60 -22.22
C GLY A 472 -6.43 -77.36 -21.45
N ASP A 473 -5.47 -76.69 -20.81
CA ASP A 473 -5.69 -75.46 -20.06
C ASP A 473 -6.03 -74.31 -21.03
N PRO A 474 -7.16 -73.59 -20.84
CA PRO A 474 -7.45 -72.42 -21.66
C PRO A 474 -6.40 -71.33 -21.44
N SER A 475 -6.14 -70.57 -22.50
CA SER A 475 -5.20 -69.47 -22.44
C SER A 475 -5.73 -68.20 -23.10
N ILE A 476 -5.20 -67.09 -22.61
CA ILE A 476 -5.39 -65.77 -23.19
C ILE A 476 -4.01 -65.27 -23.59
N ASP A 477 -3.87 -64.84 -24.84
CA ASP A 477 -2.61 -64.31 -25.36
C ASP A 477 -2.84 -63.28 -26.48
N VAL A 478 -1.75 -62.61 -26.84
CA VAL A 478 -1.70 -61.69 -27.98
C VAL A 478 -1.14 -62.46 -29.17
N TYR A 479 -1.88 -62.47 -30.29
CA TYR A 479 -1.49 -63.18 -31.51
C TYR A 479 -1.65 -62.33 -32.77
N GLY A 480 -0.52 -61.96 -33.39
CA GLY A 480 -0.48 -60.99 -34.48
C GLY A 480 -0.93 -59.61 -34.03
N ASP A 481 -1.77 -58.95 -34.84
CA ASP A 481 -2.35 -57.63 -34.53
C ASP A 481 -3.64 -57.73 -33.67
N GLY A 482 -3.98 -58.93 -33.20
CA GLY A 482 -5.23 -59.23 -32.54
C GLY A 482 -5.05 -59.75 -31.12
N PHE A 483 -6.16 -59.70 -30.38
CA PHE A 483 -6.32 -60.41 -29.14
C PHE A 483 -7.02 -61.74 -29.42
N ARG A 484 -6.46 -62.86 -28.93
CA ARG A 484 -7.06 -64.19 -29.09
C ARG A 484 -7.30 -64.86 -27.75
N MET A 485 -8.34 -65.69 -27.70
CA MET A 485 -8.63 -66.58 -26.58
C MET A 485 -8.71 -68.01 -27.11
N LEU A 486 -7.96 -68.92 -26.48
CA LEU A 486 -7.84 -70.31 -26.91
C LEU A 486 -8.53 -71.25 -25.92
N GLY A 487 -9.48 -72.04 -26.44
CA GLY A 487 -10.09 -73.15 -25.72
C GLY A 487 -9.79 -74.49 -26.39
N TYR A 488 -9.11 -75.39 -25.67
CA TYR A 488 -8.75 -76.72 -26.18
C TYR A 488 -9.81 -77.75 -25.84
N PHE A 489 -10.42 -78.37 -26.85
CA PHE A 489 -11.40 -79.45 -26.70
C PHE A 489 -11.02 -80.66 -27.56
N SER A 490 -11.57 -81.85 -27.24
CA SER A 490 -11.34 -83.07 -28.00
C SER A 490 -11.80 -82.99 -29.47
N SER A 491 -12.70 -82.05 -29.78
CA SER A 491 -13.19 -81.76 -31.13
C SER A 491 -12.38 -80.69 -31.89
N GLY A 492 -11.27 -80.20 -31.31
CA GLY A 492 -10.43 -79.14 -31.88
C GLY A 492 -10.37 -77.88 -31.01
N VAL A 493 -9.55 -76.92 -31.42
CA VAL A 493 -9.37 -75.63 -30.74
C VAL A 493 -10.46 -74.66 -31.17
N ARG A 494 -11.09 -73.99 -30.20
CA ARG A 494 -12.02 -72.89 -30.44
C ARG A 494 -11.27 -71.58 -30.23
N THR A 495 -11.32 -70.71 -31.23
CA THR A 495 -10.70 -69.39 -31.17
C THR A 495 -11.77 -68.31 -31.34
N LEU A 496 -11.71 -67.27 -30.51
CA LEU A 496 -12.38 -66.00 -30.75
C LEU A 496 -11.31 -64.97 -31.07
N ASP A 497 -11.27 -64.55 -32.32
CA ASP A 497 -10.30 -63.57 -32.81
C ASP A 497 -10.97 -62.21 -32.96
N PHE A 498 -10.44 -61.21 -32.26
CA PHE A 498 -10.70 -59.81 -32.59
C PHE A 498 -9.60 -59.34 -33.50
N ASN A 499 -9.84 -59.50 -34.80
CA ASN A 499 -8.91 -59.02 -35.80
C ASN A 499 -9.08 -57.51 -35.94
N PHE A 500 -8.10 -56.75 -35.50
CA PHE A 500 -8.06 -55.31 -35.71
C PHE A 500 -7.62 -54.94 -37.15
N GLY A 501 -7.48 -55.92 -38.04
CA GLY A 501 -7.21 -55.76 -39.47
C GLY A 501 -8.47 -55.62 -40.35
N ALA A 502 -8.65 -54.44 -40.96
CA ALA A 502 -9.46 -54.09 -42.13
C ALA A 502 -10.74 -54.92 -42.49
N SER A 503 -11.91 -54.52 -41.94
CA SER A 503 -13.33 -54.68 -42.43
C SER A 503 -14.03 -56.07 -42.37
N GLY A 504 -15.31 -56.26 -42.04
CA GLY A 504 -16.44 -55.39 -41.68
C GLY A 504 -17.79 -56.16 -41.56
N GLY A 505 -18.84 -55.51 -41.01
CA GLY A 505 -20.26 -55.89 -41.16
C GLY A 505 -20.78 -55.69 -42.61
N ALA A 506 -22.02 -56.09 -42.90
CA ALA A 506 -22.56 -56.34 -44.26
C ALA A 506 -22.25 -55.28 -45.34
N VAL A 507 -21.95 -55.78 -46.55
CA VAL A 507 -21.37 -55.07 -47.70
C VAL A 507 -22.43 -54.82 -48.79
N TRP A 508 -22.59 -53.55 -49.22
CA TRP A 508 -23.42 -53.03 -50.34
C TRP A 508 -23.13 -53.68 -51.71
N HIS A 509 -24.13 -53.80 -52.63
CA HIS A 509 -23.90 -54.25 -54.02
C HIS A 509 -24.94 -53.71 -55.05
N SER A 510 -24.60 -53.66 -56.35
CA SER A 510 -25.36 -52.98 -57.43
C SER A 510 -26.64 -53.66 -57.96
N GLY A 511 -27.09 -54.77 -57.39
CA GLY A 511 -28.32 -55.46 -57.83
C GLY A 511 -29.60 -55.01 -57.13
N ASN A 512 -29.50 -54.03 -56.22
CA ASN A 512 -30.62 -53.56 -55.39
C ASN A 512 -30.73 -52.02 -55.33
N ASP A 513 -30.23 -51.31 -56.36
CA ASP A 513 -30.31 -49.85 -56.51
C ASP A 513 -31.44 -49.42 -57.46
N GLY A 514 -32.65 -49.18 -56.93
CA GLY A 514 -33.73 -48.56 -57.71
C GLY A 514 -35.12 -48.65 -57.06
N SER A 515 -36.06 -47.84 -57.57
CA SER A 515 -37.42 -47.71 -57.03
C SER A 515 -38.13 -49.05 -56.83
N GLY A 516 -38.62 -49.32 -55.61
CA GLY A 516 -39.35 -50.55 -55.26
C GLY A 516 -38.52 -51.65 -54.56
N SER A 517 -37.24 -51.40 -54.24
CA SER A 517 -36.33 -52.38 -53.58
C SER A 517 -36.52 -52.51 -52.05
N GLY A 518 -37.25 -51.59 -51.41
CA GLY A 518 -37.30 -51.47 -49.96
C GLY A 518 -36.05 -50.82 -49.33
N LEU A 519 -35.08 -50.43 -50.17
CA LEU A 519 -33.98 -49.51 -49.84
C LEU A 519 -34.39 -48.11 -50.36
N ASP A 520 -34.22 -47.06 -49.56
CA ASP A 520 -34.74 -45.69 -49.70
C ASP A 520 -33.99 -44.82 -50.75
N ALA A 521 -33.58 -45.42 -51.86
CA ALA A 521 -32.46 -44.88 -52.65
C ALA A 521 -32.77 -43.71 -53.63
N ASP A 522 -34.02 -43.43 -54.00
CA ASP A 522 -34.33 -42.43 -55.06
C ASP A 522 -35.59 -41.56 -54.85
N SER A 523 -36.22 -41.62 -53.68
CA SER A 523 -37.26 -40.68 -53.27
C SER A 523 -36.78 -39.90 -52.05
N VAL A 524 -36.69 -38.58 -52.16
CA VAL A 524 -36.39 -37.75 -50.98
C VAL A 524 -37.73 -37.46 -50.30
N ASP A 525 -37.99 -38.15 -49.19
CA ASP A 525 -39.11 -37.91 -48.27
C ASP A 525 -40.52 -37.89 -48.92
N GLY A 526 -40.74 -38.64 -50.01
CA GLY A 526 -42.05 -38.86 -50.61
C GLY A 526 -42.52 -37.81 -51.63
N TYR A 527 -41.68 -36.85 -52.02
CA TYR A 527 -42.02 -35.81 -53.01
C TYR A 527 -41.24 -35.96 -54.32
N GLN A 528 -41.90 -35.70 -55.46
CA GLN A 528 -41.21 -35.64 -56.77
C GLN A 528 -40.35 -34.38 -56.90
N ALA A 529 -39.18 -34.53 -57.53
CA ALA A 529 -38.14 -33.49 -57.62
C ALA A 529 -38.60 -32.14 -58.22
N THR A 530 -39.68 -32.12 -59.01
CA THR A 530 -40.26 -30.91 -59.60
C THR A 530 -41.10 -30.06 -58.63
N ALA A 531 -41.55 -30.64 -57.51
CA ALA A 531 -42.25 -29.93 -56.44
C ALA A 531 -41.28 -29.25 -55.46
N LEU A 532 -39.98 -29.53 -55.57
CA LEU A 532 -38.94 -28.97 -54.73
C LEU A 532 -38.41 -27.66 -55.32
N ALA A 533 -38.13 -26.68 -54.44
CA ALA A 533 -37.49 -25.43 -54.84
C ALA A 533 -36.13 -25.73 -55.49
N ARG A 534 -35.92 -25.26 -56.72
CA ARG A 534 -34.67 -25.53 -57.45
C ARG A 534 -33.62 -24.51 -57.05
N LEU A 535 -32.49 -24.97 -56.55
CA LEU A 535 -31.36 -24.12 -56.14
C LEU A 535 -30.73 -23.37 -57.33
N ALA A 536 -30.89 -23.88 -58.55
CA ALA A 536 -30.21 -23.40 -59.75
C ALA A 536 -30.98 -22.33 -60.57
N ALA A 537 -32.12 -21.82 -60.09
CA ALA A 537 -32.91 -20.81 -60.81
C ALA A 537 -33.66 -19.87 -59.85
N ALA A 538 -34.01 -18.68 -60.31
CA ALA A 538 -34.89 -17.78 -59.58
C ALA A 538 -36.28 -18.44 -59.42
N ASN A 539 -36.75 -18.56 -58.18
CA ASN A 539 -38.07 -19.09 -57.87
C ASN A 539 -39.01 -17.91 -57.58
N THR A 540 -40.17 -17.85 -58.25
CA THR A 540 -41.20 -16.83 -57.99
C THR A 540 -42.34 -17.48 -57.21
N PHE A 541 -42.57 -17.02 -55.98
CA PHE A 541 -43.65 -17.52 -55.14
C PHE A 541 -44.80 -16.49 -55.15
N SER A 542 -46.00 -16.92 -55.53
CA SER A 542 -47.17 -16.06 -55.72
C SER A 542 -48.03 -15.83 -54.46
N ALA A 543 -47.62 -16.38 -53.32
CA ALA A 543 -48.29 -16.25 -52.02
C ALA A 543 -47.27 -16.07 -50.88
N MET A 544 -47.72 -15.59 -49.71
CA MET A 544 -46.88 -15.55 -48.51
C MET A 544 -46.42 -16.97 -48.15
N ASN A 545 -45.10 -17.19 -48.16
CA ASN A 545 -44.50 -18.41 -47.64
C ASN A 545 -44.35 -18.28 -46.12
N THR A 546 -44.94 -19.20 -45.37
CA THR A 546 -44.69 -19.35 -43.93
C THR A 546 -43.64 -20.45 -43.76
N PHE A 547 -42.40 -20.08 -43.47
CA PHE A 547 -41.37 -21.06 -43.11
C PHE A 547 -41.65 -21.53 -41.68
N SER A 548 -42.16 -22.75 -41.53
CA SER A 548 -42.49 -23.36 -40.23
C SER A 548 -41.27 -23.92 -39.50
N THR A 549 -40.11 -23.96 -40.15
CA THR A 549 -38.81 -24.40 -39.61
C THR A 549 -37.71 -23.40 -39.98
N LEU A 550 -36.66 -23.31 -39.16
CA LEU A 550 -35.49 -22.45 -39.40
C LEU A 550 -34.86 -22.78 -40.77
N GLN A 551 -34.94 -21.87 -41.74
CA GLN A 551 -34.29 -22.04 -43.05
C GLN A 551 -32.84 -21.54 -42.97
N GLN A 552 -31.86 -22.44 -43.07
CA GLN A 552 -30.44 -22.08 -43.13
C GLN A 552 -30.08 -21.61 -44.55
N PHE A 553 -29.79 -20.32 -44.73
CA PHE A 553 -29.24 -19.81 -45.98
C PHE A 553 -27.74 -20.14 -46.05
N SER A 554 -27.38 -21.36 -46.44
CA SER A 554 -26.00 -21.82 -46.51
C SER A 554 -25.26 -21.25 -47.73
N GLY A 555 -24.12 -20.60 -47.49
CA GLY A 555 -23.18 -20.16 -48.52
C GLY A 555 -22.13 -19.25 -47.89
N GLY A 556 -20.90 -19.76 -47.73
CA GLY A 556 -19.79 -18.97 -47.20
C GLY A 556 -19.36 -17.85 -48.15
N GLY A 557 -18.93 -16.72 -47.60
CA GLY A 557 -18.55 -15.51 -48.35
C GLY A 557 -19.73 -14.70 -48.93
N LEU A 558 -19.46 -13.87 -49.96
CA LEU A 558 -20.40 -12.90 -50.58
C LEU A 558 -21.62 -13.53 -51.28
N ASN A 559 -21.81 -14.85 -51.20
CA ASN A 559 -22.82 -15.59 -51.97
C ASN A 559 -24.00 -16.14 -51.13
N GLY A 560 -23.97 -16.09 -49.79
CA GLY A 560 -25.09 -16.51 -48.92
C GLY A 560 -25.98 -15.37 -48.43
N GLY A 561 -27.18 -15.65 -47.89
CA GLY A 561 -28.03 -14.67 -47.19
C GLY A 561 -29.19 -14.08 -48.00
N ILE A 562 -29.92 -13.11 -47.41
CA ILE A 562 -31.07 -12.44 -48.05
C ILE A 562 -30.59 -11.13 -48.67
N ALA A 563 -30.65 -11.03 -50.00
CA ALA A 563 -30.34 -9.81 -50.74
C ALA A 563 -31.60 -8.94 -50.92
N LEU A 564 -31.51 -7.68 -50.50
CA LEU A 564 -32.50 -6.62 -50.69
C LEU A 564 -31.96 -5.68 -51.76
N VAL A 565 -32.38 -5.91 -53.01
CA VAL A 565 -31.92 -5.14 -54.17
C VAL A 565 -32.86 -3.95 -54.39
N ASN A 566 -32.30 -2.75 -54.54
CA ASN A 566 -33.06 -1.58 -54.95
C ASN A 566 -33.02 -1.46 -56.49
N PRO A 567 -34.14 -1.75 -57.19
CA PRO A 567 -34.16 -1.74 -58.65
C PRO A 567 -34.00 -0.35 -59.28
N ASN A 568 -34.14 0.72 -58.48
CA ASN A 568 -34.09 2.11 -58.95
C ASN A 568 -32.71 2.78 -58.79
N GLY A 569 -31.64 2.00 -58.60
CA GLY A 569 -30.26 2.51 -58.54
C GLY A 569 -29.83 3.06 -57.17
N GLY A 570 -30.49 2.64 -56.08
CA GLY A 570 -30.10 2.96 -54.70
C GLY A 570 -29.10 1.95 -54.10
N ARG A 571 -28.97 1.97 -52.75
CA ARG A 571 -28.11 1.00 -52.05
C ARG A 571 -28.77 -0.37 -51.99
N ASN A 572 -27.97 -1.40 -52.25
CA ASN A 572 -28.35 -2.80 -52.05
C ASN A 572 -27.85 -3.26 -50.67
N TYR A 573 -28.69 -4.01 -49.96
CA TYR A 573 -28.34 -4.53 -48.64
C TYR A 573 -28.41 -6.06 -48.62
N ARG A 574 -27.50 -6.69 -47.89
CA ARG A 574 -27.52 -8.13 -47.63
C ARG A 574 -27.59 -8.40 -46.14
N VAL A 575 -28.50 -9.27 -45.74
CA VAL A 575 -28.59 -9.81 -44.36
C VAL A 575 -28.04 -11.23 -44.35
N LEU A 576 -26.95 -11.46 -43.62
CA LEU A 576 -26.22 -12.73 -43.62
C LEU A 576 -25.56 -13.01 -42.27
N GLN A 577 -25.64 -14.26 -41.82
CA GLN A 577 -24.69 -14.81 -40.85
C GLN A 577 -23.45 -15.35 -41.59
N LYS A 578 -22.29 -14.78 -41.32
CA LYS A 578 -21.00 -15.08 -41.96
C LYS A 578 -20.34 -16.31 -41.34
N ASP A 579 -19.35 -16.86 -42.05
CA ASP A 579 -18.60 -18.07 -41.63
C ASP A 579 -17.82 -17.88 -40.32
N ASN A 580 -17.46 -16.64 -39.99
CA ASN A 580 -16.81 -16.30 -38.72
C ASN A 580 -17.78 -16.21 -37.54
N GLY A 581 -19.06 -16.57 -37.74
CA GLY A 581 -20.11 -16.52 -36.73
C GLY A 581 -20.78 -15.15 -36.56
N SER A 582 -20.36 -14.11 -37.28
CA SER A 582 -20.99 -12.78 -37.19
C SER A 582 -22.30 -12.71 -37.97
N PHE A 583 -23.30 -12.00 -37.46
CA PHE A 583 -24.53 -11.66 -38.18
C PHE A 583 -24.44 -10.20 -38.65
N ALA A 584 -24.61 -9.91 -39.93
CA ALA A 584 -24.42 -8.56 -40.46
C ALA A 584 -25.47 -8.16 -41.51
N ILE A 585 -25.80 -6.88 -41.51
CA ILE A 585 -26.45 -6.15 -42.60
C ILE A 585 -25.35 -5.39 -43.34
N THR A 586 -24.99 -5.87 -44.53
CA THR A 586 -23.94 -5.30 -45.37
C THR A 586 -24.56 -4.41 -46.44
N ASP A 587 -24.07 -3.18 -46.56
CA ASP A 587 -24.32 -2.32 -47.72
C ASP A 587 -23.41 -2.79 -48.85
N GLU A 588 -23.96 -3.60 -49.75
CA GLU A 588 -23.20 -4.21 -50.84
C GLU A 588 -22.69 -3.17 -51.83
N THR A 589 -23.41 -2.06 -51.98
CA THR A 589 -23.01 -0.96 -52.84
C THR A 589 -21.78 -0.23 -52.30
N ALA A 590 -21.68 -0.07 -50.97
CA ALA A 590 -20.55 0.56 -50.30
C ALA A 590 -19.45 -0.42 -49.82
N GLY A 591 -19.66 -1.73 -49.97
CA GLY A 591 -18.75 -2.77 -49.50
C GLY A 591 -18.52 -2.76 -47.98
N SER A 592 -19.45 -2.21 -47.19
CA SER A 592 -19.27 -1.96 -45.76
C SER A 592 -20.42 -2.52 -44.92
N GLU A 593 -20.12 -3.07 -43.75
CA GLU A 593 -21.13 -3.45 -42.77
C GLU A 593 -21.76 -2.21 -42.12
N ARG A 594 -23.09 -2.17 -42.07
CA ARG A 594 -23.83 -1.06 -41.43
C ARG A 594 -24.27 -1.40 -40.03
N ILE A 595 -24.72 -2.64 -39.83
CA ILE A 595 -25.08 -3.20 -38.53
C ILE A 595 -24.49 -4.61 -38.50
N SER A 596 -23.71 -4.95 -37.49
CA SER A 596 -23.25 -6.32 -37.31
C SER A 596 -23.20 -6.73 -35.85
N ILE A 597 -23.34 -8.03 -35.60
CA ILE A 597 -23.13 -8.68 -34.31
C ILE A 597 -22.00 -9.66 -34.56
N ASN A 598 -20.86 -9.49 -33.90
CA ASN A 598 -19.76 -10.44 -34.08
C ASN A 598 -20.04 -11.77 -33.35
N SER A 599 -19.14 -12.75 -33.48
CA SER A 599 -19.30 -14.06 -32.85
C SER A 599 -19.25 -14.02 -31.31
N SER A 600 -18.77 -12.93 -30.71
CA SER A 600 -18.81 -12.71 -29.26
C SER A 600 -20.04 -11.91 -28.80
N GLY A 601 -20.97 -11.57 -29.70
CA GLY A 601 -22.21 -10.85 -29.38
C GLY A 601 -22.09 -9.33 -29.36
N LEU A 602 -20.93 -8.75 -29.69
CA LEU A 602 -20.76 -7.29 -29.78
C LEU A 602 -21.47 -6.74 -31.01
N VAL A 603 -22.35 -5.77 -30.77
CA VAL A 603 -23.06 -5.04 -31.82
C VAL A 603 -22.20 -3.88 -32.32
N SER A 604 -22.08 -3.71 -33.63
CA SER A 604 -21.45 -2.55 -34.26
C SER A 604 -22.42 -1.85 -35.21
N ILE A 605 -22.33 -0.52 -35.27
CA ILE A 605 -23.08 0.34 -36.19
C ILE A 605 -22.08 1.21 -36.95
N ASN A 606 -22.06 1.11 -38.29
CA ASN A 606 -21.09 1.79 -39.17
C ASN A 606 -19.62 1.60 -38.69
N ALA A 607 -19.27 0.36 -38.32
CA ALA A 607 -17.96 -0.03 -37.77
C ALA A 607 -17.59 0.50 -36.37
N GLY A 608 -18.43 1.32 -35.72
CA GLY A 608 -18.29 1.67 -34.31
C GLY A 608 -19.00 0.66 -33.41
N THR A 609 -18.39 0.27 -32.29
CA THR A 609 -19.04 -0.56 -31.25
C THR A 609 -20.24 0.19 -30.67
N ALA A 610 -21.41 -0.44 -30.64
CA ALA A 610 -22.60 0.14 -30.04
C ALA A 610 -22.60 -0.07 -28.51
N TRP A 611 -22.94 0.98 -27.76
CA TRP A 611 -23.07 0.91 -26.32
C TRP A 611 -24.36 0.21 -25.88
N HIS A 612 -24.28 -0.62 -24.84
CA HIS A 612 -25.40 -1.24 -24.14
C HIS A 612 -25.02 -1.57 -22.68
N SER A 613 -26.01 -1.85 -21.82
CA SER A 613 -25.85 -2.20 -20.39
C SER A 613 -25.12 -3.53 -20.09
N GLY A 614 -24.47 -4.13 -21.08
CA GLY A 614 -23.65 -5.32 -20.91
C GLY A 614 -22.22 -5.13 -21.40
N ASN A 615 -21.93 -3.98 -22.00
CA ASN A 615 -20.59 -3.51 -22.34
C ASN A 615 -20.32 -2.12 -21.72
N ASP A 616 -21.10 -1.75 -20.70
CA ASP A 616 -20.93 -0.59 -19.82
C ASP A 616 -20.00 -0.97 -18.66
N GLY A 617 -18.70 -1.09 -18.95
CA GLY A 617 -17.74 -1.41 -17.90
C GLY A 617 -16.29 -1.45 -18.33
N SER A 618 -15.43 -1.59 -17.32
CA SER A 618 -13.98 -1.65 -17.41
C SER A 618 -13.51 -2.61 -18.50
N GLY A 619 -12.82 -2.10 -19.51
CA GLY A 619 -12.22 -2.93 -20.58
C GLY A 619 -13.13 -3.20 -21.78
N SER A 620 -14.27 -2.52 -21.87
CA SER A 620 -15.14 -2.52 -23.06
C SER A 620 -14.51 -1.85 -24.28
N GLY A 621 -13.47 -1.02 -24.08
CA GLY A 621 -12.85 -0.20 -25.12
C GLY A 621 -13.72 0.99 -25.55
N LEU A 622 -14.88 1.18 -24.92
CA LEU A 622 -15.70 2.39 -25.01
C LEU A 622 -15.22 3.36 -23.93
N ASP A 623 -15.17 4.65 -24.23
CA ASP A 623 -14.77 5.72 -23.32
C ASP A 623 -15.78 5.97 -22.17
N ALA A 624 -16.87 5.21 -22.13
CA ALA A 624 -17.90 5.28 -21.09
C ALA A 624 -17.41 4.89 -19.67
N ASP A 625 -16.23 4.27 -19.54
CA ASP A 625 -15.59 3.88 -18.27
C ASP A 625 -14.39 4.76 -17.88
N LEU A 626 -14.10 5.81 -18.67
CA LEU A 626 -13.00 6.75 -18.45
C LEU A 626 -13.53 8.06 -17.86
N LEU A 627 -13.06 8.42 -16.67
CA LEU A 627 -13.24 9.78 -16.11
C LEU A 627 -12.07 10.64 -16.58
N ASP A 628 -12.33 11.72 -17.31
CA ASP A 628 -11.30 12.59 -17.90
C ASP A 628 -10.24 11.83 -18.73
N GLY A 629 -10.66 10.76 -19.42
CA GLY A 629 -9.76 9.89 -20.19
C GLY A 629 -8.94 8.89 -19.35
N ALA A 630 -9.20 8.79 -18.04
CA ALA A 630 -8.52 7.88 -17.12
C ALA A 630 -9.46 6.80 -16.56
N HIS A 631 -9.03 5.55 -16.64
CA HIS A 631 -9.76 4.39 -16.12
C HIS A 631 -9.77 4.35 -14.58
N ALA A 632 -10.76 3.70 -13.97
CA ALA A 632 -10.89 3.53 -12.51
C ALA A 632 -9.59 3.08 -11.80
N SER A 633 -8.81 2.22 -12.45
CA SER A 633 -7.52 1.75 -11.94
C SER A 633 -6.48 2.86 -11.74
N TRP A 634 -6.57 3.94 -12.52
CA TRP A 634 -5.72 5.12 -12.35
C TRP A 634 -5.97 5.79 -10.99
N PHE A 635 -7.23 5.80 -10.52
CA PHE A 635 -7.59 6.37 -9.22
C PHE A 635 -7.21 5.46 -8.05
N ALA A 636 -7.05 4.15 -8.29
CA ALA A 636 -6.67 3.16 -7.28
C ALA A 636 -5.16 3.18 -6.94
N ASP A 637 -4.30 3.61 -7.88
CA ASP A 637 -2.85 3.67 -7.67
C ASP A 637 -2.43 4.94 -6.90
N ILE A 638 -2.72 4.94 -5.60
CA ILE A 638 -2.33 6.02 -4.68
C ILE A 638 -0.81 6.25 -4.64
N PRO A 639 0.06 5.21 -4.58
CA PRO A 639 1.52 5.41 -4.57
C PRO A 639 2.05 6.13 -5.83
N ALA A 640 1.63 5.72 -7.03
CA ALA A 640 2.08 6.39 -8.27
C ALA A 640 1.69 7.87 -8.29
N ARG A 641 0.53 8.19 -7.73
CA ARG A 641 -0.02 9.55 -7.70
C ARG A 641 0.54 10.43 -6.58
N LEU A 642 1.00 9.84 -5.46
CA LEU A 642 1.80 10.54 -4.46
C LEU A 642 3.22 10.84 -4.98
N GLY A 643 3.69 10.11 -5.99
CA GLY A 643 5.06 10.20 -6.52
C GLY A 643 6.10 9.48 -5.65
N TYR A 644 5.65 8.81 -4.58
CA TYR A 644 6.49 8.02 -3.67
C TYR A 644 5.67 6.96 -2.94
N THR A 645 6.35 5.93 -2.44
CA THR A 645 5.72 4.92 -1.55
C THR A 645 5.69 5.47 -0.12
N PRO A 646 4.53 5.56 0.54
CA PRO A 646 4.44 6.00 1.93
C PRO A 646 4.84 4.91 2.93
N VAL A 647 5.31 5.30 4.12
CA VAL A 647 5.57 4.39 5.26
C VAL A 647 4.26 3.74 5.71
N GLN A 648 4.28 2.42 5.91
CA GLN A 648 3.10 1.67 6.36
C GLN A 648 2.92 1.78 7.88
N GLN A 649 1.70 2.10 8.31
CA GLN A 649 1.32 2.07 9.72
C GLN A 649 0.89 0.65 10.12
N GLY A 650 1.56 0.07 11.11
CA GLY A 650 1.25 -1.27 11.61
C GLY A 650 1.48 -2.40 10.58
N GLY A 651 1.01 -3.60 10.90
CA GLY A 651 1.10 -4.78 10.03
C GLY A 651 2.49 -5.43 9.94
N GLY A 652 3.52 -4.84 10.56
CA GLY A 652 4.82 -5.48 10.78
C GLY A 652 4.78 -6.51 11.91
N ILE A 653 5.86 -7.30 12.01
CA ILE A 653 6.00 -8.34 13.03
C ILE A 653 5.88 -7.71 14.43
N GLY A 654 4.88 -8.17 15.20
CA GLY A 654 4.63 -7.72 16.56
C GLY A 654 4.02 -6.32 16.69
N GLN A 655 3.39 -5.78 15.63
CA GLN A 655 2.74 -4.47 15.62
C GLN A 655 1.20 -4.55 15.68
N GLY A 656 0.54 -3.61 16.38
CA GLY A 656 -0.91 -3.39 16.45
C GLY A 656 -1.41 -2.31 15.50
N THR A 657 -2.69 -1.94 15.63
CA THR A 657 -3.41 -1.04 14.70
C THR A 657 -3.51 0.42 15.17
N ASN A 658 -2.79 0.80 16.23
CA ASN A 658 -2.81 2.15 16.82
C ASN A 658 -2.40 3.24 15.81
N LYS A 659 -2.98 4.44 15.93
CA LYS A 659 -2.66 5.60 15.09
C LYS A 659 -1.34 6.22 15.52
N ILE A 660 -0.45 6.49 14.58
CA ILE A 660 0.88 7.03 14.87
C ILE A 660 1.01 8.38 14.18
N TYR A 661 1.32 9.42 14.96
CA TYR A 661 1.66 10.74 14.46
C TYR A 661 3.16 10.96 14.63
N ILE A 662 3.84 11.34 13.55
CA ILE A 662 5.23 11.80 13.58
C ILE A 662 5.23 13.23 13.04
N GLY A 663 5.74 14.17 13.82
CA GLY A 663 5.63 15.60 13.47
C GLY A 663 6.72 16.46 14.10
N TRP A 664 6.91 17.65 13.52
CA TRP A 664 7.83 18.64 14.04
C TRP A 664 7.17 19.45 15.16
N SER A 665 7.76 19.46 16.35
CA SER A 665 7.21 20.19 17.50
C SER A 665 7.58 21.67 17.54
N GLY A 666 8.26 22.19 16.52
CA GLY A 666 8.94 23.49 16.54
C GLY A 666 10.41 23.43 16.98
N ALA A 667 10.83 22.34 17.63
CA ALA A 667 12.21 22.16 18.11
C ALA A 667 12.79 20.76 17.86
N ARG A 668 11.95 19.71 17.90
CA ARG A 668 12.38 18.32 17.72
C ARG A 668 11.33 17.53 16.95
N LEU A 669 11.76 16.44 16.33
CA LEU A 669 10.85 15.45 15.77
C LEU A 669 10.23 14.67 16.92
N LYS A 670 8.89 14.61 16.99
CA LYS A 670 8.14 13.91 18.04
C LYS A 670 7.26 12.81 17.48
N ALA A 671 6.96 11.82 18.31
CA ALA A 671 5.98 10.80 18.02
C ALA A 671 4.85 10.79 19.06
N THR A 672 3.61 10.66 18.59
CA THR A 672 2.42 10.43 19.44
C THR A 672 1.74 9.17 18.94
N VAL A 673 1.31 8.30 19.86
CA VAL A 673 0.51 7.11 19.54
C VAL A 673 -0.89 7.30 20.11
N ASP A 674 -1.88 7.35 19.23
CA ASP A 674 -3.24 7.79 19.50
C ASP A 674 -3.23 9.16 20.20
N SER A 675 -3.55 9.21 21.50
CA SER A 675 -3.48 10.41 22.34
C SER A 675 -2.24 10.46 23.25
N THR A 676 -1.40 9.42 23.25
CA THR A 676 -0.25 9.28 24.16
C THR A 676 1.02 9.85 23.54
N ASP A 677 1.53 10.94 24.09
CA ASP A 677 2.82 11.54 23.71
C ASP A 677 3.95 10.57 24.05
N GLN A 678 4.68 10.12 23.02
CA GLN A 678 5.87 9.29 23.23
C GLN A 678 7.11 10.15 23.49
N GLY A 679 7.04 11.47 23.27
CA GLY A 679 8.18 12.36 23.40
C GLY A 679 8.97 12.54 22.10
N ALA A 680 10.18 13.11 22.20
CA ALA A 680 11.03 13.36 21.04
C ALA A 680 11.73 12.08 20.56
N LEU A 681 11.76 11.87 19.25
CA LEU A 681 12.58 10.84 18.62
C LEU A 681 14.07 11.21 18.76
N VAL A 682 14.88 10.23 19.16
CA VAL A 682 16.32 10.45 19.32
C VAL A 682 17.05 10.02 18.05
N THR A 683 17.78 10.96 17.45
CA THR A 683 18.63 10.74 16.27
C THR A 683 20.09 10.83 16.66
N GLU A 684 21.01 10.22 15.90
CA GLU A 684 22.45 10.21 16.21
C GLU A 684 23.04 11.61 16.52
N PRO A 685 22.71 12.69 15.78
CA PRO A 685 23.19 14.03 16.15
C PRO A 685 22.66 14.52 17.50
N ASN A 686 21.43 14.16 17.85
CA ASN A 686 20.77 14.55 19.10
C ASN A 686 21.17 13.68 20.30
N LEU A 687 21.72 12.49 20.04
CA LEU A 687 22.25 11.56 21.06
C LEU A 687 23.45 12.18 21.79
N ASN A 688 24.26 12.99 21.08
CA ASN A 688 25.42 13.69 21.62
C ASN A 688 25.08 14.84 22.58
N GLY A 689 23.85 15.39 22.52
CA GLY A 689 23.51 16.62 23.24
C GLY A 689 22.83 16.43 24.59
N ASN A 690 22.22 15.28 24.89
CA ASN A 690 21.25 15.22 25.99
C ASN A 690 21.15 13.93 26.82
N VAL A 691 21.90 12.86 26.54
CA VAL A 691 21.86 11.66 27.42
C VAL A 691 23.23 11.05 27.70
N LEU A 692 24.24 11.32 26.87
CA LEU A 692 25.59 10.80 27.12
C LEU A 692 26.63 11.76 26.54
N ASN A 693 27.07 12.72 27.34
CA ASN A 693 28.13 13.66 26.95
C ASN A 693 29.48 12.90 26.97
N ILE A 694 29.76 12.05 25.98
CA ILE A 694 31.08 11.45 25.77
C ILE A 694 31.74 12.15 24.58
N LYS A 695 32.25 13.35 24.84
CA LYS A 695 33.40 13.87 24.09
C LYS A 695 34.43 14.36 25.10
N GLY A 696 35.48 13.57 25.29
CA GLY A 696 36.64 13.92 26.10
C GLY A 696 36.50 13.54 27.59
N ALA A 697 37.07 12.40 27.94
CA ALA A 697 37.55 12.01 29.27
C ALA A 697 36.59 11.79 30.47
N SER A 698 35.37 12.34 30.58
CA SER A 698 34.62 12.16 31.85
C SER A 698 33.14 11.82 31.75
N MET A 699 32.69 10.83 32.53
CA MET A 699 31.26 10.56 32.78
C MET A 699 30.77 11.48 33.91
N TRP A 700 29.60 12.08 33.75
CA TRP A 700 29.01 13.01 34.71
C TRP A 700 27.64 12.49 35.19
N ARG A 701 27.37 12.56 36.50
CA ARG A 701 26.01 12.46 37.06
C ARG A 701 25.63 13.83 37.60
N GLY A 702 24.83 14.59 36.85
CA GLY A 702 24.54 15.98 37.21
C GLY A 702 25.80 16.86 37.10
N ALA A 703 26.08 17.68 38.12
CA ALA A 703 27.18 18.64 38.13
C ALA A 703 28.52 18.08 38.66
N TYR A 704 28.68 16.75 38.77
CA TYR A 704 29.90 16.12 39.31
C TYR A 704 30.44 15.02 38.38
N ASN A 705 31.77 14.94 38.32
CA ASN A 705 32.52 13.89 37.62
C ASN A 705 32.34 12.54 38.37
N LEU A 706 32.15 11.43 37.65
CA LEU A 706 32.10 10.09 38.27
C LEU A 706 33.48 9.64 38.80
N TRP A 707 34.57 10.23 38.31
CA TRP A 707 35.96 10.02 38.77
C TRP A 707 36.68 11.36 38.74
N GLY A 708 37.03 11.93 39.88
CA GLY A 708 37.77 13.19 39.98
C GLY A 708 38.42 13.38 41.35
N PRO A 709 39.25 14.42 41.53
CA PRO A 709 39.97 14.69 42.79
C PRO A 709 39.05 14.90 44.01
N ASP A 710 37.75 15.02 43.78
CA ASP A 710 36.73 15.22 44.80
C ASP A 710 36.09 13.90 45.27
N ASN A 711 36.41 12.75 44.63
CA ASN A 711 35.86 11.43 44.97
C ASN A 711 36.88 10.28 45.00
N ASP A 712 38.19 10.59 44.92
CA ASP A 712 39.32 9.66 45.00
C ASP A 712 39.96 9.61 46.42
N GLY A 713 39.19 10.03 47.44
CA GLY A 713 39.64 10.07 48.84
C GLY A 713 38.92 9.09 49.78
N ALA A 714 39.57 8.78 50.90
CA ALA A 714 39.10 7.86 51.93
C ALA A 714 37.63 8.11 52.33
N GLY A 715 36.79 7.09 52.18
CA GLY A 715 35.35 7.14 52.46
C GLY A 715 34.44 7.29 51.24
N SER A 716 35.00 7.32 50.03
CA SER A 716 34.25 7.36 48.76
C SER A 716 33.50 6.06 48.44
N GLY A 717 33.90 4.94 49.05
CA GLY A 717 33.37 3.60 48.74
C GLY A 717 33.84 3.05 47.39
N LEU A 718 34.81 3.70 46.75
CA LEU A 718 35.49 3.28 45.53
C LEU A 718 36.93 2.91 45.91
N ASP A 719 37.36 1.70 45.55
CA ASP A 719 38.31 0.82 46.24
C ASP A 719 39.80 0.97 45.88
N ALA A 720 40.22 2.13 45.36
CA ALA A 720 41.59 2.32 44.89
C ALA A 720 42.65 2.51 46.00
N ASP A 721 42.25 2.64 47.27
CA ASP A 721 43.12 3.01 48.41
C ASP A 721 43.15 1.99 49.57
N LEU A 722 42.63 0.77 49.38
CA LEU A 722 42.74 -0.32 50.36
C LEU A 722 43.89 -1.28 50.01
N LEU A 723 44.98 -1.24 50.80
CA LEU A 723 45.90 -2.37 50.90
C LEU A 723 45.21 -3.42 51.78
N ASP A 724 45.09 -4.67 51.33
CA ASP A 724 44.58 -5.83 52.09
C ASP A 724 43.28 -5.67 52.91
N GLY A 725 42.44 -4.69 52.56
CA GLY A 725 41.19 -4.41 53.27
C GLY A 725 41.35 -3.53 54.53
N LEU A 726 42.54 -2.98 54.79
CA LEU A 726 42.83 -2.09 55.91
C LEU A 726 43.29 -0.72 55.40
N GLN A 727 42.76 0.36 56.01
CA GLN A 727 43.16 1.73 55.66
C GLN A 727 44.63 1.99 56.02
N ALA A 728 45.32 2.87 55.29
CA ALA A 728 46.70 3.27 55.58
C ALA A 728 46.94 3.72 57.03
N ALA A 729 45.89 4.21 57.72
CA ALA A 729 45.91 4.57 59.13
C ALA A 729 46.15 3.38 60.10
N PHE A 730 45.97 2.13 59.65
CA PHE A 730 46.25 0.92 60.42
C PHE A 730 47.73 0.51 60.38
N PHE A 731 48.55 1.11 59.51
CA PHE A 731 49.98 0.83 59.41
C PHE A 731 50.80 1.95 60.03
N GLN A 732 51.57 1.65 61.09
CA GLN A 732 52.52 2.60 61.67
C GLN A 732 53.87 2.53 60.93
N LYS A 733 54.39 3.69 60.54
CA LYS A 733 55.71 3.84 59.89
C LYS A 733 56.83 3.44 60.87
N ALA A 734 57.48 2.29 60.63
CA ALA A 734 58.43 1.69 61.58
C ALA A 734 59.73 2.51 61.81
N PHE A 735 60.22 3.23 60.80
CA PHE A 735 61.40 4.10 60.89
C PHE A 735 61.25 5.33 59.98
N THR A 736 61.82 6.45 60.39
CA THR A 736 61.98 7.66 59.58
C THR A 736 63.47 7.92 59.36
N VAL A 737 63.91 7.93 58.11
CA VAL A 737 65.28 8.33 57.75
C VAL A 737 65.37 9.85 57.86
N LEU A 738 66.23 10.35 58.74
CA LEU A 738 66.41 11.79 58.99
C LEU A 738 67.63 12.36 58.29
N VAL A 739 68.67 11.54 58.10
CA VAL A 739 69.91 11.92 57.41
C VAL A 739 70.37 10.70 56.63
N ASP A 740 70.69 10.86 55.36
CA ASP A 740 71.33 9.85 54.53
C ASP A 740 72.41 10.52 53.68
N THR A 741 73.66 10.36 54.10
CA THR A 741 74.83 10.91 53.43
C THR A 741 75.91 9.85 53.36
N ALA A 742 76.86 10.01 52.45
CA ALA A 742 77.95 9.05 52.24
C ALA A 742 78.78 8.73 53.51
N SER A 743 78.76 9.61 54.52
CA SER A 743 79.51 9.44 55.76
C SER A 743 78.65 9.23 57.01
N ALA A 744 77.32 9.36 56.92
CA ALA A 744 76.41 9.15 58.04
C ALA A 744 74.94 8.89 57.62
N LEU A 745 74.29 7.94 58.30
CA LEU A 745 72.87 7.60 58.25
C LEU A 745 72.25 7.78 59.63
N VAL A 746 71.10 8.46 59.72
CA VAL A 746 70.30 8.59 60.94
C VAL A 746 68.89 8.07 60.69
N LEU A 747 68.48 7.10 61.50
CA LEU A 747 67.14 6.54 61.56
C LEU A 747 66.49 6.95 62.88
N ALA A 748 65.26 7.44 62.84
CA ALA A 748 64.42 7.66 64.01
C ALA A 748 63.26 6.67 64.05
N PHE A 749 62.93 6.16 65.23
CA PHE A 749 61.76 5.33 65.48
C PHE A 749 61.18 5.63 66.86
N GLU A 750 59.89 5.40 67.04
CA GLU A 750 59.21 5.66 68.31
C GLU A 750 58.99 4.34 69.08
N ILE A 751 59.38 4.31 70.35
CA ILE A 751 58.99 3.25 71.28
C ILE A 751 58.40 3.91 72.53
N GLY A 752 57.10 3.67 72.76
CA GLY A 752 56.41 4.16 73.96
C GLY A 752 56.30 5.69 74.06
N GLY A 753 56.15 6.38 72.93
CA GLY A 753 56.08 7.86 72.86
C GLY A 753 57.42 8.57 73.05
N VAL A 754 58.53 7.83 72.96
CA VAL A 754 59.89 8.36 73.02
C VAL A 754 60.59 8.06 71.71
N THR A 755 61.14 9.09 71.07
CA THR A 755 61.94 8.95 69.86
C THR A 755 63.30 8.35 70.21
N TRP A 756 63.68 7.32 69.48
CA TRP A 756 65.00 6.73 69.49
C TRP A 756 65.67 7.00 68.16
N TYR A 757 66.98 7.23 68.22
CA TYR A 757 67.82 7.41 67.07
C TYR A 757 68.81 6.24 66.97
N ILE A 758 68.96 5.69 65.77
CA ILE A 758 70.10 4.86 65.38
C ILE A 758 70.88 5.67 64.37
N GLN A 759 72.14 5.94 64.67
CA GLN A 759 73.03 6.73 63.84
C GLN A 759 74.25 5.89 63.51
N THR A 760 74.60 5.79 62.24
CA THR A 760 75.80 5.05 61.83
C THR A 760 76.57 5.89 60.83
N GLY A 761 77.87 5.68 60.73
CA GLY A 761 78.69 6.38 59.77
C GLY A 761 80.07 5.77 59.63
N THR A 762 80.90 6.40 58.82
CA THR A 762 82.30 5.98 58.62
C THR A 762 83.24 7.11 58.99
N GLY A 763 84.43 6.76 59.46
CA GLY A 763 85.48 7.71 59.82
C GLY A 763 86.87 7.14 59.62
N TYR A 764 87.88 7.99 59.76
CA TYR A 764 89.29 7.62 59.67
C TYR A 764 90.02 8.06 60.93
N CYS A 765 90.84 7.18 61.50
CA CYS A 765 91.71 7.49 62.64
C CYS A 765 93.17 7.27 62.25
N ALA A 766 93.98 8.32 62.36
CA ALA A 766 95.42 8.27 62.09
C ALA A 766 96.16 7.32 63.06
N SER A 767 97.39 6.94 62.72
CA SER A 767 98.21 6.04 63.54
C SER A 767 98.56 6.65 64.90
N ASN A 768 98.56 5.82 65.95
CA ASN A 768 98.81 6.22 67.35
C ASN A 768 98.06 7.50 67.77
N SER A 769 96.82 7.65 67.30
CA SER A 769 96.00 8.85 67.48
C SER A 769 94.58 8.50 67.89
N SER A 770 93.83 9.53 68.26
CA SER A 770 92.42 9.43 68.61
C SER A 770 91.62 10.47 67.86
N THR A 771 90.43 10.10 67.40
CA THR A 771 89.52 10.99 66.68
C THR A 771 88.15 11.04 67.34
N THR A 772 87.50 12.21 67.27
CA THR A 772 86.15 12.44 67.80
C THR A 772 85.15 12.46 66.65
N ILE A 773 84.11 11.65 66.78
CA ILE A 773 82.94 11.67 65.91
C ILE A 773 81.88 12.57 66.52
N THR A 774 81.33 13.51 65.76
CA THR A 774 80.14 14.27 66.16
C THR A 774 78.90 13.60 65.58
N TYR A 775 77.91 13.30 66.42
CA TYR A 775 76.67 12.70 65.96
C TYR A 775 75.84 13.71 65.16
N PRO A 776 75.34 13.36 63.96
CA PRO A 776 74.48 14.24 63.17
C PRO A 776 73.20 14.64 63.91
N GLN A 777 72.69 13.78 64.79
CA GLN A 777 71.64 14.13 65.75
C GLN A 777 72.15 13.98 67.18
N ALA A 778 71.91 14.99 68.01
CA ALA A 778 72.18 14.87 69.42
C ALA A 778 71.15 13.93 70.06
N PHE A 779 71.63 13.01 70.87
CA PHE A 779 70.79 12.22 71.74
C PHE A 779 70.26 13.10 72.88
N SER A 780 69.02 12.89 73.30
CA SER A 780 68.45 13.57 74.47
C SER A 780 69.16 13.16 75.76
N ASN A 781 69.75 11.96 75.77
CA ASN A 781 70.49 11.38 76.87
C ASN A 781 71.78 10.70 76.39
N ARG A 782 72.42 9.97 77.31
CA ARG A 782 73.55 9.08 77.01
C ARG A 782 73.16 8.04 75.95
N CYS A 783 73.98 7.90 74.91
CA CYS A 783 73.82 6.87 73.88
C CYS A 783 74.78 5.68 74.11
N PHE A 784 74.47 4.56 73.49
CA PHE A 784 75.41 3.47 73.28
C PHE A 784 76.19 3.74 72.00
N PHE A 785 77.52 3.73 72.07
CA PHE A 785 78.38 3.94 70.91
C PHE A 785 79.32 2.75 70.73
N SER A 786 79.50 2.34 69.48
CA SER A 786 80.46 1.32 69.07
C SER A 786 81.11 1.71 67.75
N ALA A 787 82.37 1.35 67.55
CA ALA A 787 83.08 1.53 66.29
C ALA A 787 83.88 0.26 65.93
N MET A 788 83.88 -0.09 64.64
CA MET A 788 84.48 -1.32 64.09
C MET A 788 85.30 -1.00 62.83
N GLY A 789 86.58 -1.35 62.80
CA GLY A 789 87.50 -1.18 61.66
C GLY A 789 88.94 -1.65 61.97
N GLY A 790 89.54 -2.48 61.09
CA GLY A 790 90.77 -3.26 61.31
C GLY A 790 92.11 -2.50 61.12
N THR A 791 93.23 -2.94 61.71
CA THR A 791 93.89 -4.24 61.43
C THR A 791 94.19 -5.13 62.65
N THR A 792 94.34 -6.42 62.34
CA THR A 792 94.43 -7.63 63.16
C THR A 792 95.61 -7.73 64.14
N ASN A 793 95.37 -8.05 65.41
CA ASN A 793 96.05 -9.19 66.08
C ASN A 793 95.35 -9.66 67.38
N THR A 794 94.97 -10.94 67.34
CA THR A 794 94.89 -11.95 68.43
C THR A 794 94.54 -11.56 69.88
N SER A 795 93.48 -12.23 70.36
CA SER A 795 93.23 -12.64 71.74
C SER A 795 93.18 -11.55 72.80
N THR A 796 92.02 -10.94 72.92
CA THR A 796 91.27 -10.77 74.17
C THR A 796 89.95 -10.13 73.76
N GLU A 797 88.85 -10.48 74.43
CA GLU A 797 87.69 -9.60 74.50
C GLU A 797 88.16 -8.31 75.17
N GLY A 798 88.82 -7.46 74.39
CA GLY A 798 89.06 -6.07 74.70
C GLY A 798 87.78 -5.37 74.33
N GLU A 799 86.80 -5.45 75.23
CA GLU A 799 85.84 -4.37 75.37
C GLU A 799 86.65 -3.07 75.21
N CYS A 800 86.40 -2.30 74.13
CA CYS A 800 86.80 -0.91 74.09
C CYS A 800 85.95 -0.21 75.16
N HIS A 801 86.35 -0.37 76.42
CA HIS A 801 85.97 0.46 77.54
C HIS A 801 86.51 1.86 77.25
N ASN A 802 85.74 2.62 76.49
CA ASN A 802 85.60 4.04 76.76
C ASN A 802 84.12 4.33 76.99
N THR A 803 83.67 4.09 78.22
CA THR A 803 82.36 4.48 78.74
C THR A 803 82.32 5.99 78.99
N THR A 804 82.64 6.83 78.01
CA THR A 804 82.22 8.24 78.02
C THR A 804 80.91 8.33 77.24
N PHE A 805 79.84 8.05 77.97
CA PHE A 805 78.49 8.28 77.53
C PHE A 805 78.26 9.78 77.27
N ASN A 806 78.51 10.24 76.06
CA ASN A 806 78.16 11.58 75.63
C ASN A 806 76.97 11.53 74.67
N ASN A 807 76.18 12.59 74.68
CA ASN A 807 74.95 12.66 73.89
C ASN A 807 75.17 13.30 72.52
N THR A 808 76.37 13.82 72.25
CA THR A 808 76.71 14.57 71.04
C THR A 808 77.94 14.04 70.30
N THR A 809 78.80 13.25 70.96
CA THR A 809 80.04 12.76 70.35
C THR A 809 80.41 11.34 70.76
N GLY A 810 81.09 10.62 69.86
CA GLY A 810 81.76 9.35 70.10
C GLY A 810 83.27 9.46 69.92
N TYR A 811 84.04 8.56 70.52
CA TYR A 811 85.50 8.63 70.50
C TYR A 811 86.11 7.32 70.03
N VAL A 812 87.06 7.39 69.10
CA VAL A 812 87.74 6.22 68.54
C VAL A 812 89.25 6.43 68.65
N THR A 813 89.94 5.45 69.20
CA THR A 813 91.39 5.45 69.37
C THR A 813 92.02 4.38 68.49
N ASN A 814 93.09 4.72 67.78
CA ASN A 814 93.88 3.78 67.00
C ASN A 814 95.30 3.73 67.56
N SER A 815 95.65 2.62 68.21
CA SER A 815 96.98 2.35 68.75
C SER A 815 97.90 1.59 67.79
N SER A 816 97.51 1.47 66.51
CA SER A 816 98.34 0.85 65.47
C SER A 816 99.24 1.88 64.78
N THR A 817 100.31 1.39 64.16
CA THR A 817 101.31 2.20 63.46
C THR A 817 100.85 2.71 62.09
N THR A 818 99.65 2.31 61.63
CA THR A 818 99.02 2.75 60.38
C THR A 818 97.63 3.32 60.64
N GLY A 819 97.21 4.35 59.91
CA GLY A 819 95.84 4.84 60.04
C GLY A 819 94.81 3.84 59.49
N ALA A 820 93.62 3.81 60.09
CA ALA A 820 92.56 2.84 59.78
C ALA A 820 91.21 3.53 59.55
N ASN A 821 90.46 3.01 58.57
CA ASN A 821 89.05 3.35 58.41
C ASN A 821 88.22 2.54 59.42
N PHE A 822 87.18 3.15 59.96
CA PHE A 822 86.23 2.50 60.85
C PHE A 822 84.81 2.89 60.49
N THR A 823 83.88 2.00 60.80
CA THR A 823 82.45 2.26 60.83
C THR A 823 82.04 2.44 62.28
N TRP A 824 81.12 3.34 62.57
CA TRP A 824 80.62 3.56 63.92
C TRP A 824 79.10 3.51 63.93
N LEU A 825 78.54 3.10 65.06
CA LEU A 825 77.12 3.00 65.35
C LEU A 825 76.86 3.62 66.72
N ALA A 826 75.89 4.53 66.79
CA ALA A 826 75.39 5.13 68.00
C ALA A 826 73.88 4.89 68.10
N ILE A 827 73.41 4.41 69.24
CA ILE A 827 71.98 4.13 69.48
C ILE A 827 71.57 4.77 70.80
N GLY A 828 70.49 5.53 70.81
CA GLY A 828 70.04 6.23 71.99
C GLY A 828 68.71 6.95 71.79
N ARG A 829 68.23 7.60 72.84
CA ARG A 829 67.04 8.46 72.83
C ARG A 829 67.40 9.89 72.49
#